data_AF-A0A2A3ZBX9-F1
#
_entry.id   AF-A0A2A3ZBX9-F1
#
_cell.length_a   1.000
_cell.length_b   1.000
_cell.length_c   1.000
_cell.angle_alpha   90.00
_cell.angle_beta   90.00
_cell.angle_gamma   90.00
#
_symmetry.space_group_name_H-M   'P 1'
#
loop_
_entity.id
_entity.type
_entity.pdbx_description
1 polymer ?
#
loop_
_entity_poly.entity_id
_entity_poly.type
_entity_poly.pdbx_seq_one_letter_code
_entity_poly.pdbx_strand_id
1 'polypeptide(L)'
;MQTHVVEPSAISISETDSTRRNMVRPPDQRDPTYKEKYDDRTLFYDAIPVGTRLILPGPPLLNLESIVSDGKLTLSGTAPTAVQTTHMERAQLTVLSFDREIKSAEVLTLEHDSISPIEARLGDSFADFLTDSKVLVTMQKDEELEWIHDWATYYSRIHECDALLIFDNSSVKYSNETLVDKLRTVPGIKKTIVVKWPFKYGPQGGNWEGKDAPWDSDFCQIGAFQTARYRFLTKAAGMINADIDELVVPLTDTKLFDALAASEDGVLGYGGHWIENVPTHQAKGDLPRFWNHVLTKDRAAPCASKWSGVPSLWDDRVQPTAHYVRQLEYLPSPDFYIAHFRALNSGWKSTDRLVSRQDHKELDIDGPLTVALNRAFARDSEIPDYGFSLPNATADMHQYHFQTWLRSKIDESTNLFATWNKKWLWKYAVPVFESKALFGQVAFDLHIDDSHIRMAVAVRNPDAQQALQNALKPIEPVLDELTSKHMGFWTSAAPYCSVQDSTWVDAAEHITQQMRLILQALGSTKDDSTRKPSRAGNTSSLSQGPLRNLRDDDQFSSMADSINAFADGRTLLYVPNQGNWGDALIHKGTIQFLEHFKIPYTLTSRPEVLDISRKFNKFGGRIDDLVLTSGGGGFWRNPNSGNYSFVKSASSSFTKTIVMPHTFEAGPVNIDHGEFLYHSRDSSLSKISIPESSTCHDMAFFLQLPALISAPTSKSGTFLRADPERHPAAHAVGTGYDLSSMGNHLSAITPFFQILQQFSHIVTDRMHVAIGGAMLGGTVDLYPGNYGKAESVFLHSLRDNYPNVTLRNWQ
;
A
#
# COMPACT_ATOMS: atom_id res chain seq x y z
N MET A 1 -7.71 -33.26 22.71
CA MET A 1 -7.94 -31.83 22.98
C MET A 1 -8.17 -31.63 24.48
N GLN A 2 -7.42 -30.73 25.12
CA GLN A 2 -7.63 -30.29 26.51
C GLN A 2 -8.60 -29.10 26.52
N THR A 3 -9.53 -29.06 27.47
CA THR A 3 -10.66 -28.12 27.42
C THR A 3 -11.00 -27.56 28.80
N HIS A 4 -11.26 -26.26 28.89
CA HIS A 4 -11.75 -25.60 30.10
C HIS A 4 -12.96 -24.72 29.79
N VAL A 5 -13.98 -24.78 30.64
CA VAL A 5 -15.03 -23.77 30.73
C VAL A 5 -14.72 -22.92 31.96
N VAL A 6 -14.56 -21.61 31.76
CA VAL A 6 -14.02 -20.69 32.77
C VAL A 6 -15.03 -19.59 33.07
N GLU A 7 -15.15 -19.24 34.34
CA GLU A 7 -15.94 -18.09 34.79
C GLU A 7 -15.02 -16.93 35.21
N PRO A 8 -15.40 -15.68 34.90
CA PRO A 8 -14.70 -14.50 35.40
C PRO A 8 -14.96 -14.28 36.89
N SER A 9 -13.95 -13.81 37.60
CA SER A 9 -14.03 -13.32 38.98
C SER A 9 -14.53 -11.87 38.97
N ALA A 10 -15.74 -11.67 38.45
CA ALA A 10 -16.30 -10.35 38.18
C ALA A 10 -16.72 -9.61 39.47
N ILE A 11 -16.67 -8.27 39.41
CA ILE A 11 -17.16 -7.39 40.47
C ILE A 11 -18.20 -6.46 39.87
N SER A 12 -19.44 -6.63 40.30
CA SER A 12 -20.59 -5.89 39.79
C SER A 12 -21.47 -5.43 40.94
N ILE A 13 -21.96 -4.20 40.86
CA ILE A 13 -22.91 -3.63 41.83
C ILE A 13 -24.18 -4.50 41.86
N SER A 14 -24.77 -4.71 43.03
CA SER A 14 -26.00 -5.50 43.16
C SER A 14 -27.17 -4.87 42.39
N GLU A 15 -28.09 -5.69 41.88
CA GLU A 15 -29.34 -5.20 41.28
C GLU A 15 -30.18 -4.40 42.27
N THR A 16 -30.04 -4.71 43.56
CA THR A 16 -30.80 -4.09 44.65
C THR A 16 -30.24 -2.73 45.07
N ASP A 17 -28.99 -2.43 44.77
CA ASP A 17 -28.38 -1.14 45.11
C ASP A 17 -28.95 -0.04 44.22
N SER A 18 -29.00 1.22 44.67
CA SER A 18 -29.47 2.35 43.86
C SER A 18 -28.36 3.00 43.03
N THR A 19 -27.11 2.85 43.45
CA THR A 19 -25.93 3.41 42.75
C THR A 19 -25.73 2.76 41.38
N ARG A 20 -25.60 3.56 40.33
CA ARG A 20 -25.41 3.11 38.94
C ARG A 20 -24.44 3.99 38.19
N ARG A 21 -23.78 3.44 37.16
CA ARG A 21 -22.96 4.22 36.23
C ARG A 21 -23.83 5.21 35.47
N ASN A 22 -23.37 6.44 35.37
CA ASN A 22 -23.96 7.48 34.55
C ASN A 22 -23.91 7.05 33.07
N MET A 23 -25.03 7.21 32.37
CA MET A 23 -25.11 6.95 30.94
C MET A 23 -24.34 8.01 30.16
N VAL A 24 -23.34 7.59 29.39
CA VAL A 24 -22.47 8.49 28.60
C VAL A 24 -23.23 9.21 27.50
N ARG A 25 -24.06 8.49 26.73
CA ARG A 25 -24.77 9.07 25.58
C ARG A 25 -25.76 10.15 26.00
N PRO A 26 -25.85 11.31 25.34
CA PRO A 26 -26.87 12.32 25.63
C PRO A 26 -28.32 11.79 25.46
N PRO A 27 -29.30 12.21 26.28
CA PRO A 27 -30.67 11.69 26.23
C PRO A 27 -31.36 11.76 24.85
N ASP A 28 -31.08 12.79 24.06
CA ASP A 28 -31.64 13.03 22.73
C ASP A 28 -31.09 12.10 21.63
N GLN A 29 -29.97 11.41 21.93
CA GLN A 29 -29.29 10.44 21.07
C GLN A 29 -29.50 8.99 21.52
N ARG A 30 -30.27 8.76 22.59
CA ARG A 30 -30.58 7.41 23.09
C ARG A 30 -31.79 6.86 22.34
N ASP A 31 -31.63 5.68 21.74
CA ASP A 31 -32.76 4.90 21.25
C ASP A 31 -33.53 4.27 22.43
N PRO A 32 -34.78 3.80 22.22
CA PRO A 32 -35.59 3.21 23.29
C PRO A 32 -34.96 1.99 24.00
N THR A 33 -34.06 1.27 23.33
CA THR A 33 -33.38 0.08 23.88
C THR A 33 -32.08 0.40 24.62
N TYR A 34 -31.62 1.65 24.57
CA TYR A 34 -30.33 2.07 25.13
C TYR A 34 -30.20 1.72 26.62
N LYS A 35 -31.21 2.08 27.44
CA LYS A 35 -31.16 1.87 28.91
C LYS A 35 -31.07 0.39 29.28
N GLU A 36 -31.78 -0.46 28.55
CA GLU A 36 -31.77 -1.90 28.79
C GLU A 36 -30.40 -2.50 28.46
N LYS A 37 -29.83 -2.11 27.33
CA LYS A 37 -28.54 -2.59 26.83
C LYS A 37 -27.33 -2.03 27.57
N TYR A 38 -27.44 -0.86 28.21
CA TYR A 38 -26.34 -0.20 28.90
C TYR A 38 -25.84 -1.01 30.11
N ASP A 39 -24.53 -1.25 30.17
CA ASP A 39 -23.87 -1.80 31.35
C ASP A 39 -23.71 -0.67 32.38
N ASP A 40 -24.59 -0.69 33.37
CA ASP A 40 -24.67 0.29 34.45
C ASP A 40 -24.08 -0.20 35.79
N ARG A 41 -23.59 -1.44 35.85
CA ARG A 41 -23.31 -2.14 37.12
C ARG A 41 -21.93 -2.76 37.22
N THR A 42 -21.33 -3.22 36.12
CA THR A 42 -20.03 -3.91 36.19
C THR A 42 -18.94 -2.94 36.58
N LEU A 43 -18.19 -3.17 37.66
CA LEU A 43 -17.01 -2.38 38.01
C LEU A 43 -15.76 -2.97 37.35
N PHE A 44 -15.60 -4.28 37.50
CA PHE A 44 -14.49 -5.05 36.94
C PHE A 44 -15.04 -6.33 36.31
N TYR A 45 -14.65 -6.60 35.06
CA TYR A 45 -15.06 -7.80 34.34
C TYR A 45 -14.40 -9.06 34.88
N ASP A 46 -13.21 -8.96 35.47
CA ASP A 46 -12.46 -10.07 36.05
C ASP A 46 -11.46 -9.55 37.11
N ALA A 47 -10.94 -10.45 37.93
CA ALA A 47 -9.88 -10.17 38.90
C ALA A 47 -8.71 -11.14 38.70
N ILE A 48 -7.64 -10.62 38.07
CA ILE A 48 -6.62 -11.45 37.43
C ILE A 48 -5.29 -11.34 38.20
N PRO A 49 -4.82 -12.39 38.87
CA PRO A 49 -3.54 -12.38 39.56
C PRO A 49 -2.37 -12.44 38.58
N VAL A 50 -1.46 -11.48 38.66
CA VAL A 50 -0.23 -11.39 37.85
C VAL A 50 0.96 -11.07 38.75
N GLY A 51 1.59 -12.11 39.29
CA GLY A 51 2.68 -11.98 40.26
C GLY A 51 2.19 -11.29 41.54
N THR A 52 2.72 -10.10 41.83
CA THR A 52 2.34 -9.27 42.99
C THR A 52 1.24 -8.25 42.69
N ARG A 53 0.69 -8.26 41.47
CA ARG A 53 -0.34 -7.32 41.01
C ARG A 53 -1.65 -8.03 40.77
N LEU A 54 -2.75 -7.44 41.19
CA LEU A 54 -4.11 -7.83 40.80
C LEU A 54 -4.62 -6.88 39.73
N ILE A 55 -4.88 -7.41 38.54
CA ILE A 55 -5.33 -6.63 37.39
C ILE A 55 -6.85 -6.72 37.30
N LEU A 56 -7.52 -5.57 37.25
CA LEU A 56 -8.97 -5.42 37.29
C LEU A 56 -9.45 -4.64 36.05
N PRO A 57 -9.60 -5.29 34.89
CA PRO A 57 -10.13 -4.64 33.69
C PRO A 57 -11.63 -4.35 33.85
N GLY A 58 -12.09 -3.19 33.37
CA GLY A 58 -13.50 -2.83 33.48
C GLY A 58 -13.96 -1.77 32.48
N PRO A 59 -15.27 -1.49 32.43
CA PRO A 59 -15.81 -0.32 31.74
C PRO A 59 -15.37 0.99 32.44
N PRO A 60 -15.51 2.17 31.81
CA PRO A 60 -15.20 3.44 32.47
C PRO A 60 -15.96 3.57 33.80
N LEU A 61 -15.26 3.95 34.88
CA LEU A 61 -15.89 4.06 36.19
C LEU A 61 -16.85 5.27 36.25
N LEU A 62 -16.48 6.40 35.63
CA LEU A 62 -17.27 7.64 35.66
C LEU A 62 -17.58 8.02 37.11
N ASN A 63 -18.86 8.24 37.45
CA ASN A 63 -19.30 8.51 38.81
C ASN A 63 -19.09 7.35 39.79
N LEU A 64 -18.72 6.15 39.33
CA LEU A 64 -18.39 5.01 40.19
C LEU A 64 -16.92 5.00 40.62
N GLU A 65 -16.11 5.97 40.17
CA GLU A 65 -14.68 6.03 40.52
C GLU A 65 -14.46 6.16 42.03
N SER A 66 -15.35 6.88 42.74
CA SER A 66 -15.29 7.02 44.19
C SER A 66 -15.45 5.70 44.94
N ILE A 67 -16.18 4.73 44.37
CA ILE A 67 -16.33 3.39 44.98
C ILE A 67 -14.96 2.70 45.05
N VAL A 68 -14.09 2.96 44.08
CA VAL A 68 -12.75 2.36 44.01
C VAL A 68 -11.74 3.18 44.82
N SER A 69 -11.78 4.51 44.76
CA SER A 69 -10.83 5.37 45.46
C SER A 69 -11.09 5.46 46.97
N ASP A 70 -12.36 5.49 47.37
CA ASP A 70 -12.77 5.73 48.75
C ASP A 70 -13.22 4.41 49.42
N GLY A 71 -13.46 3.37 48.62
CA GLY A 71 -13.83 2.05 49.10
C GLY A 71 -12.66 1.31 49.75
N LYS A 72 -13.02 0.43 50.68
CA LYS A 72 -12.07 -0.47 51.34
C LYS A 72 -11.92 -1.74 50.51
N LEU A 73 -10.81 -1.79 49.75
CA LEU A 73 -10.39 -2.95 48.97
C LEU A 73 -9.43 -3.82 49.79
N THR A 74 -9.74 -5.11 49.91
CA THR A 74 -8.82 -6.08 50.55
C THR A 74 -8.77 -7.38 49.78
N LEU A 75 -7.61 -8.04 49.78
CA LEU A 75 -7.41 -9.38 49.25
C LEU A 75 -7.13 -10.34 50.40
N SER A 76 -8.09 -11.23 50.68
CA SER A 76 -8.08 -12.13 51.84
C SER A 76 -7.79 -11.38 53.15
N GLY A 77 -8.40 -10.20 53.32
CA GLY A 77 -8.21 -9.31 54.47
C GLY A 77 -6.95 -8.44 54.44
N THR A 78 -6.08 -8.57 53.43
CA THR A 78 -4.88 -7.73 53.27
C THR A 78 -5.18 -6.54 52.37
N ALA A 79 -4.90 -5.30 52.81
CA ALA A 79 -5.04 -4.12 51.97
C ALA A 79 -3.90 -4.03 50.92
N PRO A 80 -4.16 -3.51 49.72
CA PRO A 80 -3.10 -3.28 48.74
C PRO A 80 -2.15 -2.16 49.19
N THR A 81 -0.88 -2.27 48.79
CA THR A 81 0.13 -1.23 49.02
C THR A 81 -0.04 -0.02 48.09
N ALA A 82 -0.67 -0.23 46.94
CA ALA A 82 -1.02 0.83 46.01
C ALA A 82 -2.26 0.43 45.19
N VAL A 83 -3.06 1.44 44.84
CA VAL A 83 -4.21 1.33 43.93
C VAL A 83 -4.00 2.35 42.82
N GLN A 84 -3.98 1.88 41.58
CA GLN A 84 -3.81 2.75 40.41
C GLN A 84 -4.88 2.43 39.37
N THR A 85 -5.62 3.44 38.95
CA THR A 85 -6.59 3.33 37.86
C THR A 85 -6.07 4.07 36.64
N THR A 86 -6.01 3.38 35.50
CA THR A 86 -5.67 3.95 34.20
C THR A 86 -6.92 4.05 33.35
N HIS A 87 -7.27 5.27 32.93
CA HIS A 87 -8.39 5.52 32.04
C HIS A 87 -8.02 5.20 30.59
N MET A 88 -8.92 4.50 29.90
CA MET A 88 -8.75 4.04 28.51
C MET A 88 -9.98 4.41 27.69
N GLU A 89 -9.93 4.27 26.36
CA GLU A 89 -11.10 4.54 25.52
C GLU A 89 -12.20 3.53 25.84
N ARG A 90 -13.34 3.99 26.37
CA ARG A 90 -14.49 3.12 26.71
C ARG A 90 -14.13 1.94 27.63
N ALA A 91 -13.05 2.07 28.40
CA ALA A 91 -12.61 1.09 29.38
C ALA A 91 -11.74 1.75 30.46
N GLN A 92 -11.33 0.96 31.44
CA GLN A 92 -10.33 1.31 32.42
C GLN A 92 -9.56 0.05 32.85
N LEU A 93 -8.38 0.26 33.44
CA LEU A 93 -7.59 -0.78 34.08
C LEU A 93 -7.20 -0.34 35.50
N THR A 94 -7.76 -0.98 36.52
CA THR A 94 -7.35 -0.79 37.91
C THR A 94 -6.33 -1.87 38.29
N VAL A 95 -5.25 -1.47 38.94
CA VAL A 95 -4.18 -2.35 39.41
C VAL A 95 -4.03 -2.18 40.91
N LEU A 96 -4.19 -3.30 41.64
CA LEU A 96 -3.88 -3.37 43.07
C LEU A 96 -2.51 -4.02 43.23
N SER A 97 -1.59 -3.36 43.93
CA SER A 97 -0.25 -3.89 44.19
C SER A 97 -0.13 -4.45 45.60
N PHE A 98 0.63 -5.52 45.76
CA PHE A 98 0.92 -6.17 47.04
C PHE A 98 2.43 -6.39 47.18
N ASP A 99 2.90 -6.60 48.40
CA ASP A 99 4.30 -6.93 48.74
C ASP A 99 4.57 -8.44 48.66
N ARG A 100 3.59 -9.23 48.22
CA ARG A 100 3.64 -10.68 48.08
C ARG A 100 3.01 -11.11 46.76
N GLU A 101 3.39 -12.31 46.33
CA GLU A 101 2.67 -12.97 45.24
C GLU A 101 1.23 -13.29 45.63
N ILE A 102 0.33 -13.11 44.66
CA ILE A 102 -1.08 -13.39 44.78
C ILE A 102 -1.34 -14.82 44.34
N LYS A 103 -2.12 -15.56 45.13
CA LYS A 103 -2.51 -16.93 44.82
C LYS A 103 -3.93 -16.97 44.25
N SER A 104 -4.21 -17.99 43.43
CA SER A 104 -5.58 -18.28 43.04
C SER A 104 -6.41 -18.70 44.27
N ALA A 105 -7.73 -18.61 44.14
CA ALA A 105 -8.73 -18.86 45.19
C ALA A 105 -8.75 -17.89 46.39
N GLU A 106 -7.85 -16.91 46.45
CA GLU A 106 -7.96 -15.75 47.34
C GLU A 106 -9.24 -14.95 47.05
N VAL A 107 -9.70 -14.14 48.01
CA VAL A 107 -10.97 -13.41 47.89
C VAL A 107 -10.71 -11.90 47.89
N LEU A 108 -11.04 -11.23 46.79
CA LEU A 108 -11.09 -9.78 46.73
C LEU A 108 -12.43 -9.31 47.32
N THR A 109 -12.36 -8.45 48.32
CA THR A 109 -13.52 -7.81 48.96
C THR A 109 -13.49 -6.31 48.69
N LEU A 110 -14.64 -5.75 48.30
CA LEU A 110 -14.88 -4.33 48.13
C LEU A 110 -16.04 -3.88 49.03
N GLU A 111 -15.75 -2.99 49.97
CA GLU A 111 -16.74 -2.36 50.86
C GLU A 111 -16.78 -0.85 50.58
N HIS A 112 -17.97 -0.28 50.40
CA HIS A 112 -18.17 1.18 50.28
C HIS A 112 -19.61 1.52 50.68
N ASP A 113 -19.84 2.67 51.31
CA ASP A 113 -21.14 3.03 51.90
C ASP A 113 -22.30 3.11 50.89
N SER A 114 -22.00 3.29 49.60
CA SER A 114 -22.98 3.45 48.53
C SER A 114 -23.42 2.15 47.85
N ILE A 115 -22.84 1.00 48.22
CA ILE A 115 -23.11 -0.31 47.63
C ILE A 115 -23.10 -1.40 48.69
N SER A 116 -23.78 -2.51 48.43
CA SER A 116 -23.62 -3.71 49.25
C SER A 116 -22.18 -4.27 49.11
N PRO A 117 -21.58 -4.86 50.16
CA PRO A 117 -20.25 -5.47 50.05
C PRO A 117 -20.19 -6.53 48.94
N ILE A 118 -19.13 -6.50 48.14
CA ILE A 118 -18.92 -7.42 47.03
C ILE A 118 -17.69 -8.28 47.30
N GLU A 119 -17.81 -9.59 47.09
CA GLU A 119 -16.70 -10.53 47.15
C GLU A 119 -16.51 -11.22 45.80
N ALA A 120 -15.26 -11.32 45.34
CA ALA A 120 -14.87 -12.06 44.16
C ALA A 120 -13.73 -13.02 44.49
N ARG A 121 -13.99 -14.32 44.38
CA ARG A 121 -12.95 -15.35 44.52
C ARG A 121 -12.13 -15.40 43.24
N LEU A 122 -10.82 -15.22 43.36
CA LEU A 122 -9.90 -15.21 42.23
C LEU A 122 -9.82 -16.58 41.55
N GLY A 123 -9.95 -16.59 40.23
CA GLY A 123 -9.72 -17.77 39.41
C GLY A 123 -8.23 -18.02 39.11
N ASP A 124 -7.94 -19.17 38.52
CA ASP A 124 -6.60 -19.48 38.02
C ASP A 124 -6.23 -18.59 36.82
N SER A 125 -4.92 -18.33 36.70
CA SER A 125 -4.33 -17.87 35.46
C SER A 125 -4.20 -19.03 34.49
N PHE A 126 -4.53 -18.80 33.23
CA PHE A 126 -4.45 -19.79 32.15
C PHE A 126 -3.32 -19.46 31.16
N ALA A 127 -2.46 -18.50 31.50
CA ALA A 127 -1.30 -18.16 30.68
C ALA A 127 -0.42 -19.39 30.41
N ASP A 128 -0.12 -20.19 31.44
CA ASP A 128 0.71 -21.39 31.29
C ASP A 128 0.07 -22.45 30.38
N PHE A 129 -1.26 -22.59 30.43
CA PHE A 129 -2.00 -23.52 29.57
C PHE A 129 -1.82 -23.17 28.09
N LEU A 130 -1.77 -21.87 27.76
CA LEU A 130 -1.60 -21.39 26.38
C LEU A 130 -0.15 -21.11 25.97
N THR A 131 0.84 -21.55 26.76
CA THR A 131 2.26 -21.40 26.41
C THR A 131 2.55 -21.90 24.99
N ASP A 132 3.20 -21.04 24.19
CA ASP A 132 3.59 -21.24 22.80
C ASP A 132 2.46 -21.58 21.82
N SER A 133 1.19 -21.48 22.26
CA SER A 133 0.04 -21.78 21.41
C SER A 133 -0.21 -20.67 20.41
N LYS A 134 -0.70 -21.05 19.23
CA LYS A 134 -1.25 -20.16 18.21
C LYS A 134 -2.75 -20.02 18.44
N VAL A 135 -3.18 -18.93 19.07
CA VAL A 135 -4.52 -18.82 19.64
C VAL A 135 -5.48 -18.08 18.72
N LEU A 136 -6.64 -18.65 18.46
CA LEU A 136 -7.75 -17.97 17.81
C LEU A 136 -8.73 -17.45 18.86
N VAL A 137 -9.04 -16.15 18.81
CA VAL A 137 -9.84 -15.45 19.83
C VAL A 137 -11.08 -14.84 19.20
N THR A 138 -12.23 -15.03 19.84
CA THR A 138 -13.48 -14.39 19.43
C THR A 138 -14.44 -14.17 20.60
N MET A 139 -15.43 -13.29 20.40
CA MET A 139 -16.62 -13.21 21.24
C MET A 139 -17.84 -13.53 20.37
N GLN A 140 -18.68 -14.44 20.85
CA GLN A 140 -19.84 -14.92 20.11
C GLN A 140 -21.08 -14.98 21.01
N LYS A 141 -22.26 -14.90 20.41
CA LYS A 141 -23.53 -15.15 21.06
C LYS A 141 -24.50 -15.78 20.07
N ASP A 142 -25.02 -16.96 20.41
CA ASP A 142 -26.06 -17.65 19.65
C ASP A 142 -25.71 -17.88 18.16
N GLU A 143 -24.42 -17.95 17.82
CA GLU A 143 -23.97 -18.29 16.47
C GLU A 143 -24.16 -19.78 16.22
N GLU A 144 -24.40 -20.16 14.97
CA GLU A 144 -24.61 -21.56 14.60
C GLU A 144 -23.35 -22.39 14.86
N LEU A 145 -23.50 -23.55 15.51
CA LEU A 145 -22.37 -24.41 15.89
C LEU A 145 -21.54 -24.88 14.69
N GLU A 146 -22.17 -25.04 13.52
CA GLU A 146 -21.47 -25.36 12.27
C GLU A 146 -20.59 -24.21 11.78
N TRP A 147 -21.02 -22.96 11.93
CA TRP A 147 -20.20 -21.79 11.57
C TRP A 147 -18.96 -21.70 12.46
N ILE A 148 -19.13 -21.89 13.78
CA ILE A 148 -18.01 -21.88 14.73
C ILE A 148 -17.04 -23.03 14.41
N HIS A 149 -17.55 -24.22 14.09
CA HIS A 149 -16.72 -25.36 13.71
C HIS A 149 -15.92 -25.13 12.43
N ASP A 150 -16.57 -24.60 11.39
CA ASP A 150 -15.90 -24.29 10.12
C ASP A 150 -14.86 -23.22 10.27
N TRP A 151 -15.20 -22.15 10.99
CA TRP A 151 -14.28 -21.07 11.34
C TRP A 151 -13.03 -21.63 12.02
N ALA A 152 -13.19 -22.41 13.09
CA ALA A 152 -12.07 -23.03 13.78
C ALA A 152 -11.26 -23.99 12.87
N THR A 153 -11.95 -24.75 12.01
CA THR A 153 -11.31 -25.66 11.04
C THR A 153 -10.47 -24.90 10.03
N TYR A 154 -10.98 -23.80 9.49
CA TYR A 154 -10.26 -22.93 8.56
C TYR A 154 -8.98 -22.41 9.20
N TYR A 155 -9.06 -21.78 10.38
CA TYR A 155 -7.89 -21.20 11.03
C TYR A 155 -6.86 -22.25 11.47
N SER A 156 -7.30 -23.43 11.88
CA SER A 156 -6.40 -24.56 12.15
C SER A 156 -5.64 -25.02 10.90
N ARG A 157 -6.33 -25.18 9.77
CA ARG A 157 -5.73 -25.71 8.53
C ARG A 157 -4.92 -24.65 7.76
N ILE A 158 -5.32 -23.38 7.79
CA ILE A 158 -4.69 -22.29 7.03
C ILE A 158 -3.64 -21.55 7.83
N HIS A 159 -3.91 -21.25 9.10
CA HIS A 159 -3.03 -20.45 9.97
C HIS A 159 -2.33 -21.27 11.05
N GLU A 160 -2.51 -22.60 11.05
CA GLU A 160 -1.92 -23.52 12.01
C GLU A 160 -2.32 -23.19 13.46
N CYS A 161 -3.47 -22.56 13.68
CA CYS A 161 -4.00 -22.33 15.01
C CYS A 161 -4.21 -23.67 15.71
N ASP A 162 -3.68 -23.82 16.93
CA ASP A 162 -3.82 -25.03 17.72
C ASP A 162 -4.53 -24.80 19.07
N ALA A 163 -4.96 -23.57 19.32
CA ALA A 163 -5.75 -23.22 20.48
C ALA A 163 -6.93 -22.28 20.16
N LEU A 164 -8.04 -22.44 20.89
CA LEU A 164 -9.21 -21.58 20.82
C LEU A 164 -9.45 -20.90 22.17
N LEU A 165 -9.74 -19.60 22.16
CA LEU A 165 -10.21 -18.82 23.31
C LEU A 165 -11.51 -18.11 22.91
N ILE A 166 -12.64 -18.61 23.39
CA ILE A 166 -13.97 -18.13 23.00
C ILE A 166 -14.64 -17.50 24.21
N PHE A 167 -15.00 -16.23 24.09
CA PHE A 167 -15.88 -15.56 25.04
C PHE A 167 -17.33 -15.78 24.60
N ASP A 168 -18.05 -16.62 25.32
CA ASP A 168 -19.47 -16.90 25.07
C ASP A 168 -20.32 -15.86 25.82
N ASN A 169 -20.94 -14.93 25.09
CA ASN A 169 -21.70 -13.82 25.67
C ASN A 169 -23.15 -14.22 26.01
N SER A 170 -23.26 -15.25 26.86
CA SER A 170 -24.51 -15.87 27.32
C SER A 170 -25.37 -16.38 26.16
N SER A 171 -24.83 -17.31 25.37
CA SER A 171 -25.64 -18.04 24.40
C SER A 171 -26.73 -18.84 25.10
N VAL A 172 -27.91 -18.89 24.48
CA VAL A 172 -29.08 -19.64 24.94
C VAL A 172 -29.50 -20.74 23.97
N LYS A 173 -29.01 -20.72 22.73
CA LYS A 173 -29.27 -21.79 21.74
C LYS A 173 -28.68 -23.15 22.12
N TYR A 174 -27.59 -23.17 22.89
CA TYR A 174 -26.89 -24.37 23.34
C TYR A 174 -26.11 -24.08 24.62
N SER A 175 -25.70 -25.14 25.33
CA SER A 175 -24.82 -25.00 26.50
C SER A 175 -23.35 -24.89 26.10
N ASN A 176 -22.51 -24.36 26.99
CA ASN A 176 -21.06 -24.30 26.76
C ASN A 176 -20.45 -25.69 26.59
N GLU A 177 -21.00 -26.73 27.21
CA GLU A 177 -20.57 -28.12 27.05
C GLU A 177 -20.82 -28.62 25.62
N THR A 178 -22.00 -28.36 25.06
CA THR A 178 -22.31 -28.69 23.66
C THR A 178 -21.37 -27.97 22.70
N LEU A 179 -21.07 -26.69 22.95
CA LEU A 179 -20.08 -25.94 22.18
C LEU A 179 -18.69 -26.59 22.26
N VAL A 180 -18.23 -26.92 23.48
CA VAL A 180 -16.93 -27.59 23.68
C VAL A 180 -16.88 -28.93 22.95
N ASP A 181 -17.94 -29.73 23.02
CA ASP A 181 -18.00 -31.03 22.36
C ASP A 181 -17.97 -30.92 20.84
N LYS A 182 -18.63 -29.91 20.26
CA LYS A 182 -18.48 -29.58 18.84
C LYS A 182 -17.05 -29.17 18.51
N LEU A 183 -16.41 -28.35 19.33
CA LEU A 183 -15.03 -27.91 19.09
C LEU A 183 -13.99 -29.05 19.22
N ARG A 184 -14.30 -30.11 19.99
CA ARG A 184 -13.42 -31.30 20.11
C ARG A 184 -13.21 -32.01 18.79
N THR A 185 -14.12 -31.84 17.83
CA THR A 185 -14.04 -32.50 16.53
C THR A 185 -13.19 -31.73 15.52
N VAL A 186 -12.77 -30.49 15.85
CA VAL A 186 -11.98 -29.66 14.93
C VAL A 186 -10.56 -30.22 14.81
N PRO A 187 -10.10 -30.61 13.60
CA PRO A 187 -8.75 -31.14 13.42
C PRO A 187 -7.69 -30.09 13.77
N GLY A 188 -6.60 -30.51 14.41
CA GLY A 188 -5.44 -29.65 14.72
C GLY A 188 -5.56 -28.81 16.00
N ILE A 189 -6.78 -28.58 16.50
CA ILE A 189 -7.00 -27.88 17.77
C ILE A 189 -6.67 -28.80 18.95
N LYS A 190 -5.70 -28.38 19.76
CA LYS A 190 -5.19 -29.12 20.92
C LYS A 190 -5.77 -28.60 22.22
N LYS A 191 -6.06 -27.31 22.30
CA LYS A 191 -6.43 -26.59 23.53
C LYS A 191 -7.64 -25.70 23.29
N THR A 192 -8.64 -25.74 24.16
CA THR A 192 -9.82 -24.87 24.05
C THR A 192 -10.20 -24.31 25.40
N ILE A 193 -10.41 -23.00 25.46
CA ILE A 193 -10.99 -22.31 26.62
C ILE A 193 -12.26 -21.62 26.16
N VAL A 194 -13.38 -21.94 26.81
CA VAL A 194 -14.64 -21.20 26.68
C VAL A 194 -14.85 -20.40 27.95
N VAL A 195 -14.83 -19.07 27.84
CA VAL A 195 -15.09 -18.15 28.95
C VAL A 195 -16.56 -17.80 28.94
N LYS A 196 -17.29 -18.10 30.02
CA LYS A 196 -18.65 -17.61 30.21
C LYS A 196 -18.58 -16.09 30.41
N TRP A 197 -19.24 -15.33 29.55
CA TRP A 197 -19.12 -13.87 29.54
C TRP A 197 -20.47 -13.18 29.76
N PRO A 198 -21.01 -13.19 31.00
CA PRO A 198 -22.41 -12.83 31.27
C PRO A 198 -22.67 -11.33 31.41
N PHE A 199 -22.01 -10.52 30.59
CA PHE A 199 -22.10 -9.05 30.65
C PHE A 199 -22.94 -8.50 29.51
N LYS A 200 -23.64 -7.39 29.78
CA LYS A 200 -24.37 -6.67 28.74
C LYS A 200 -23.38 -6.15 27.70
N TYR A 201 -23.63 -6.44 26.42
CA TYR A 201 -22.74 -6.00 25.33
C TYR A 201 -22.56 -4.47 25.31
N GLY A 202 -23.65 -3.74 25.51
CA GLY A 202 -23.72 -2.28 25.46
C GLY A 202 -24.45 -1.77 24.21
N PRO A 203 -25.06 -0.58 24.27
CA PRO A 203 -25.65 0.09 23.11
C PRO A 203 -24.58 0.39 22.06
N GLN A 204 -24.85 0.03 20.81
CA GLN A 204 -23.93 0.29 19.70
C GLN A 204 -24.07 1.72 19.18
N GLY A 205 -23.06 2.18 18.45
CA GLY A 205 -23.12 3.40 17.64
C GLY A 205 -23.74 3.15 16.25
N GLY A 206 -23.66 4.16 15.37
CA GLY A 206 -24.12 4.09 13.98
C GLY A 206 -25.52 4.63 13.75
N ASN A 207 -26.03 4.45 12.52
CA ASN A 207 -27.34 4.95 12.10
C ASN A 207 -28.47 4.09 12.67
N TRP A 208 -29.10 4.56 13.75
CA TRP A 208 -30.34 3.99 14.29
C TRP A 208 -31.49 4.96 14.00
N GLU A 209 -32.55 4.48 13.34
CA GLU A 209 -33.77 5.27 13.04
C GLU A 209 -33.50 6.66 12.39
N GLY A 210 -32.40 6.80 11.64
CA GLY A 210 -32.01 8.05 10.98
C GLY A 210 -31.18 9.02 11.84
N LYS A 211 -30.73 8.61 13.03
CA LYS A 211 -29.75 9.35 13.84
C LYS A 211 -28.42 8.60 13.89
N ASP A 212 -27.33 9.30 13.58
CA ASP A 212 -25.97 8.77 13.68
C ASP A 212 -25.48 8.84 15.15
N ALA A 213 -25.58 7.73 15.87
CA ALA A 213 -25.23 7.64 17.28
C ALA A 213 -23.73 7.36 17.48
N PRO A 214 -23.09 7.96 18.51
CA PRO A 214 -21.66 7.74 18.77
C PRO A 214 -21.38 6.33 19.30
N TRP A 215 -20.18 5.81 18.99
CA TRP A 215 -19.63 4.59 19.59
C TRP A 215 -19.06 4.90 20.98
N ASP A 216 -19.90 4.83 22.02
CA ASP A 216 -19.60 5.35 23.36
C ASP A 216 -19.89 4.38 24.53
N SER A 217 -20.61 3.28 24.29
CA SER A 217 -21.26 2.49 25.37
C SER A 217 -21.13 0.97 25.26
N ASP A 218 -20.49 0.46 24.21
CA ASP A 218 -20.21 -0.94 23.90
C ASP A 218 -18.95 -1.46 24.61
N PHE A 219 -18.97 -1.44 25.94
CA PHE A 219 -17.81 -1.72 26.79
C PHE A 219 -17.37 -3.20 26.81
N CYS A 220 -18.34 -4.11 26.66
CA CYS A 220 -18.18 -5.53 26.96
C CYS A 220 -17.06 -6.21 26.15
N GLN A 221 -17.01 -5.94 24.85
CA GLN A 221 -16.04 -6.57 23.96
C GLN A 221 -14.61 -6.09 24.28
N ILE A 222 -14.44 -4.81 24.63
CA ILE A 222 -13.15 -4.25 25.04
C ILE A 222 -12.67 -4.89 26.35
N GLY A 223 -13.59 -5.07 27.30
CA GLY A 223 -13.33 -5.79 28.56
C GLY A 223 -12.85 -7.22 28.35
N ALA A 224 -13.45 -7.94 27.40
CA ALA A 224 -13.05 -9.30 27.04
C ALA A 224 -11.61 -9.33 26.49
N PHE A 225 -11.22 -8.38 25.64
CA PHE A 225 -9.85 -8.35 25.12
C PHE A 225 -8.80 -8.07 26.20
N GLN A 226 -9.07 -7.16 27.15
CA GLN A 226 -8.16 -6.93 28.27
C GLN A 226 -8.06 -8.16 29.18
N THR A 227 -9.18 -8.83 29.42
CA THR A 227 -9.21 -10.08 30.18
C THR A 227 -8.44 -11.19 29.45
N ALA A 228 -8.65 -11.34 28.14
CA ALA A 228 -7.91 -12.25 27.27
C ALA A 228 -6.40 -12.05 27.41
N ARG A 229 -5.95 -10.79 27.28
CA ARG A 229 -4.55 -10.39 27.41
C ARG A 229 -3.92 -10.88 28.71
N TYR A 230 -4.46 -10.46 29.85
CA TYR A 230 -3.79 -10.69 31.15
C TYR A 230 -4.01 -12.09 31.71
N ARG A 231 -5.20 -12.68 31.54
CA ARG A 231 -5.51 -13.98 32.15
C ARG A 231 -5.07 -15.17 31.31
N PHE A 232 -4.95 -15.00 29.98
CA PHE A 232 -4.79 -16.14 29.06
C PHE A 232 -3.58 -16.01 28.12
N LEU A 233 -3.28 -14.83 27.58
CA LEU A 233 -2.45 -14.72 26.37
C LEU A 233 -1.00 -14.27 26.60
N THR A 234 -0.59 -13.96 27.84
CA THR A 234 0.76 -13.44 28.12
C THR A 234 1.91 -14.41 27.83
N LYS A 235 1.63 -15.70 27.61
CA LYS A 235 2.63 -16.71 27.22
C LYS A 235 2.32 -17.40 25.89
N ALA A 236 1.28 -16.97 25.18
CA ALA A 236 0.96 -17.50 23.85
C ALA A 236 2.00 -17.06 22.81
N ALA A 237 2.18 -17.86 21.75
CA ALA A 237 3.00 -17.43 20.60
C ALA A 237 2.38 -16.23 19.87
N GLY A 238 1.05 -16.10 19.95
CA GLY A 238 0.29 -14.97 19.46
C GLY A 238 -1.20 -15.28 19.45
N MET A 239 -1.99 -14.28 19.06
CA MET A 239 -3.43 -14.39 18.90
C MET A 239 -3.91 -13.84 17.56
N ILE A 240 -4.95 -14.45 17.00
CA ILE A 240 -5.78 -13.88 15.92
C ILE A 240 -7.10 -13.42 16.52
N ASN A 241 -7.46 -12.15 16.33
CA ASN A 241 -8.79 -11.63 16.61
C ASN A 241 -9.62 -11.68 15.32
N ALA A 242 -10.63 -12.55 15.30
CA ALA A 242 -11.59 -12.66 14.20
C ALA A 242 -12.99 -12.98 14.74
N ASP A 243 -14.01 -12.29 14.23
CA ASP A 243 -15.40 -12.67 14.50
C ASP A 243 -15.72 -14.00 13.77
N ILE A 244 -16.79 -14.69 14.17
CA ILE A 244 -17.19 -15.97 13.55
C ILE A 244 -17.50 -15.81 12.06
N ASP A 245 -17.93 -14.63 11.61
CA ASP A 245 -18.21 -14.31 10.22
C ASP A 245 -16.98 -13.79 9.44
N GLU A 246 -15.77 -13.96 9.99
CA GLU A 246 -14.54 -13.38 9.43
C GLU A 246 -13.41 -14.40 9.23
N LEU A 247 -12.82 -14.41 8.04
CA LEU A 247 -11.66 -15.25 7.69
C LEU A 247 -10.47 -14.39 7.25
N VAL A 248 -9.32 -14.51 7.93
CA VAL A 248 -8.06 -13.92 7.45
C VAL A 248 -7.56 -14.73 6.27
N VAL A 249 -7.47 -14.13 5.09
CA VAL A 249 -7.09 -14.80 3.84
C VAL A 249 -5.64 -14.45 3.49
N PRO A 250 -4.76 -15.45 3.30
CA PRO A 250 -3.40 -15.23 2.81
C PRO A 250 -3.39 -14.89 1.32
N LEU A 251 -2.59 -13.89 0.96
CA LEU A 251 -2.34 -13.41 -0.40
C LEU A 251 -1.05 -13.98 -0.99
N THR A 252 -0.14 -14.42 -0.10
CA THR A 252 1.16 -15.00 -0.43
C THR A 252 1.35 -16.31 0.35
N ASP A 253 2.48 -17.00 0.17
CA ASP A 253 2.83 -18.18 0.98
C ASP A 253 3.39 -17.81 2.37
N THR A 254 3.40 -16.53 2.74
CA THR A 254 3.80 -16.06 4.07
C THR A 254 2.86 -16.62 5.14
N LYS A 255 3.43 -17.19 6.21
CA LYS A 255 2.65 -17.67 7.35
C LYS A 255 2.34 -16.53 8.32
N LEU A 256 1.09 -16.43 8.77
CA LEU A 256 0.62 -15.34 9.63
C LEU A 256 1.42 -15.22 10.93
N PHE A 257 1.64 -16.31 11.66
CA PHE A 257 2.39 -16.27 12.92
C PHE A 257 3.88 -15.99 12.75
N ASP A 258 4.46 -16.33 11.59
CA ASP A 258 5.85 -15.99 11.28
C ASP A 258 5.96 -14.47 11.00
N ALA A 259 5.02 -13.92 10.22
CA ALA A 259 4.93 -12.48 9.98
C ALA A 259 4.65 -11.69 11.28
N LEU A 260 3.79 -12.23 12.15
CA LEU A 260 3.49 -11.64 13.44
C LEU A 260 4.71 -11.66 14.37
N ALA A 261 5.47 -12.76 14.42
CA ALA A 261 6.70 -12.86 15.20
C ALA A 261 7.80 -11.90 14.69
N ALA A 262 7.79 -11.57 13.40
CA ALA A 262 8.69 -10.59 12.79
C ALA A 262 8.24 -9.13 12.98
N SER A 263 7.02 -8.87 13.48
CA SER A 263 6.51 -7.51 13.68
C SER A 263 7.17 -6.82 14.88
N GLU A 264 7.53 -5.54 14.74
CA GLU A 264 8.27 -4.77 15.76
C GLU A 264 7.47 -4.61 17.06
N ASP A 265 6.21 -4.20 16.95
CA ASP A 265 5.32 -3.94 18.10
C ASP A 265 4.44 -5.15 18.49
N GLY A 266 4.68 -6.32 17.87
CA GLY A 266 3.87 -7.51 18.10
C GLY A 266 2.42 -7.36 17.63
N VAL A 267 2.17 -6.63 16.53
CA VAL A 267 0.85 -6.47 15.92
C VAL A 267 0.95 -6.59 14.40
N LEU A 268 0.04 -7.37 13.82
CA LEU A 268 -0.15 -7.49 12.38
C LEU A 268 -1.59 -7.10 12.03
N GLY A 269 -1.79 -6.05 11.24
CA GLY A 269 -3.13 -5.61 10.81
C GLY A 269 -3.59 -6.25 9.50
N TYR A 270 -4.89 -6.20 9.23
CA TYR A 270 -5.51 -6.66 7.97
C TYR A 270 -6.60 -5.68 7.53
N GLY A 271 -6.62 -5.30 6.26
CA GLY A 271 -7.75 -4.58 5.65
C GLY A 271 -8.93 -5.51 5.44
N GLY A 272 -10.15 -4.99 5.53
CA GLY A 272 -11.36 -5.79 5.49
C GLY A 272 -12.11 -5.73 4.16
N HIS A 273 -12.56 -6.87 3.65
CA HIS A 273 -13.36 -6.99 2.43
C HIS A 273 -14.73 -7.61 2.72
N TRP A 274 -15.78 -7.07 2.09
CA TRP A 274 -17.10 -7.66 2.17
C TRP A 274 -17.23 -8.86 1.23
N ILE A 275 -17.71 -9.97 1.77
CA ILE A 275 -18.23 -11.10 1.01
C ILE A 275 -19.75 -11.02 1.03
N GLU A 276 -20.32 -10.86 -0.14
CA GLU A 276 -21.73 -10.51 -0.32
C GLU A 276 -22.64 -11.70 0.01
N ASN A 277 -23.86 -11.37 0.47
CA ASN A 277 -24.87 -12.37 0.82
C ASN A 277 -25.58 -12.90 -0.44
N VAL A 278 -24.78 -13.57 -1.28
CA VAL A 278 -25.17 -14.15 -2.55
C VAL A 278 -24.52 -15.53 -2.66
N PRO A 279 -25.28 -16.62 -2.48
CA PRO A 279 -24.74 -17.96 -2.55
C PRO A 279 -24.43 -18.35 -3.99
N THR A 280 -23.30 -19.04 -4.20
CA THR A 280 -22.91 -19.62 -5.49
C THR A 280 -23.47 -21.02 -5.69
N HIS A 281 -23.48 -21.83 -4.62
CA HIS A 281 -24.01 -23.18 -4.62
C HIS A 281 -24.59 -23.47 -3.23
N GLN A 282 -25.91 -23.34 -3.06
CA GLN A 282 -26.61 -23.66 -1.80
C GLN A 282 -28.04 -24.09 -2.16
N ALA A 283 -28.51 -25.23 -1.64
CA ALA A 283 -29.90 -25.59 -1.82
C ALA A 283 -30.79 -24.71 -0.93
N LYS A 284 -32.01 -24.43 -1.39
CA LYS A 284 -32.94 -23.58 -0.65
C LYS A 284 -33.27 -24.21 0.70
N GLY A 285 -32.93 -23.52 1.79
CA GLY A 285 -33.20 -23.94 3.17
C GLY A 285 -32.01 -24.55 3.90
N ASP A 286 -30.89 -24.81 3.21
CA ASP A 286 -29.67 -25.26 3.86
C ASP A 286 -29.05 -24.13 4.69
N LEU A 287 -28.32 -24.49 5.75
CA LEU A 287 -27.51 -23.54 6.49
C LEU A 287 -26.38 -23.01 5.60
N PRO A 288 -26.21 -21.68 5.43
CA PRO A 288 -25.13 -21.13 4.63
C PRO A 288 -23.78 -21.48 5.27
N ARG A 289 -22.82 -21.90 4.45
CA ARG A 289 -21.43 -22.21 4.85
C ARG A 289 -20.50 -21.24 4.14
N PHE A 290 -19.27 -21.09 4.64
CA PHE A 290 -18.30 -20.15 4.07
C PHE A 290 -18.06 -20.39 2.58
N TRP A 291 -17.92 -21.65 2.15
CA TRP A 291 -17.71 -22.02 0.75
C TRP A 291 -18.92 -21.76 -0.16
N ASN A 292 -20.11 -21.50 0.37
CA ASN A 292 -21.22 -21.09 -0.48
C ASN A 292 -21.07 -19.64 -0.94
N HIS A 293 -20.25 -18.82 -0.28
CA HIS A 293 -20.14 -17.38 -0.49
C HIS A 293 -18.71 -16.97 -0.86
N VAL A 294 -18.51 -16.62 -2.13
CA VAL A 294 -17.20 -16.17 -2.63
C VAL A 294 -17.31 -14.89 -3.47
N LEU A 295 -18.49 -14.28 -3.53
CA LEU A 295 -18.73 -13.12 -4.38
C LEU A 295 -18.49 -11.81 -3.61
N THR A 296 -17.91 -10.82 -4.27
CA THR A 296 -17.63 -9.47 -3.73
C THR A 296 -18.00 -8.40 -4.76
N LYS A 297 -18.41 -7.21 -4.31
CA LYS A 297 -18.96 -6.15 -5.20
C LYS A 297 -17.94 -5.09 -5.62
N ASP A 298 -17.22 -4.55 -4.65
CA ASP A 298 -16.31 -3.43 -4.87
C ASP A 298 -15.31 -3.38 -3.72
N ARG A 299 -14.02 -3.58 -4.02
CA ARG A 299 -12.93 -3.57 -3.05
C ARG A 299 -12.57 -2.15 -2.60
N ALA A 300 -13.08 -1.10 -3.25
CA ALA A 300 -12.87 0.31 -2.88
C ALA A 300 -13.73 0.77 -1.69
N ALA A 301 -14.74 -0.02 -1.29
CA ALA A 301 -15.54 0.20 -0.08
C ALA A 301 -15.27 -0.90 0.98
N PRO A 302 -14.04 -0.95 1.55
CA PRO A 302 -13.64 -1.97 2.50
C PRO A 302 -14.49 -1.97 3.77
N CYS A 303 -14.59 -3.13 4.41
CA CYS A 303 -15.16 -3.26 5.74
C CYS A 303 -14.11 -2.90 6.82
N ALA A 304 -14.50 -2.99 8.09
CA ALA A 304 -13.63 -2.66 9.20
C ALA A 304 -12.39 -3.58 9.24
N SER A 305 -11.23 -3.01 9.54
CA SER A 305 -9.97 -3.77 9.68
C SER A 305 -9.96 -4.67 10.91
N LYS A 306 -9.09 -5.68 10.88
CA LYS A 306 -8.82 -6.60 12.00
C LYS A 306 -7.31 -6.73 12.22
N TRP A 307 -6.94 -7.49 13.25
CA TRP A 307 -5.54 -7.58 13.68
C TRP A 307 -5.23 -8.93 14.35
N SER A 308 -3.95 -9.26 14.39
CA SER A 308 -3.36 -10.30 15.23
C SER A 308 -2.26 -9.70 16.08
N GLY A 309 -1.96 -10.32 17.22
CA GLY A 309 -1.16 -9.70 18.26
C GLY A 309 -0.33 -10.67 19.08
N VAL A 310 0.77 -10.19 19.66
CA VAL A 310 1.61 -10.90 20.63
C VAL A 310 1.52 -10.14 21.96
N PRO A 311 0.54 -10.45 22.83
CA PRO A 311 0.23 -9.61 23.98
C PRO A 311 1.35 -9.51 25.02
N SER A 312 2.34 -10.39 24.99
CA SER A 312 3.53 -10.36 25.84
C SER A 312 4.51 -9.23 25.50
N LEU A 313 4.42 -8.65 24.30
CA LEU A 313 5.25 -7.51 23.87
C LEU A 313 4.65 -6.15 24.22
N TRP A 314 3.39 -6.13 24.67
CA TRP A 314 2.66 -4.90 24.91
C TRP A 314 2.88 -4.39 26.34
N ASP A 315 3.00 -3.06 26.49
CA ASP A 315 3.01 -2.40 27.79
C ASP A 315 1.59 -2.16 28.35
N ASP A 316 1.48 -1.76 29.62
CA ASP A 316 0.19 -1.63 30.33
C ASP A 316 -0.76 -0.56 29.72
N ARG A 317 -0.26 0.35 28.88
CA ARG A 317 -1.07 1.39 28.21
C ARG A 317 -1.76 0.87 26.96
N VAL A 318 -1.23 -0.18 26.34
CA VAL A 318 -1.78 -0.78 25.12
C VAL A 318 -3.18 -1.32 25.39
N GLN A 319 -4.12 -0.98 24.50
CA GLN A 319 -5.52 -1.38 24.65
C GLN A 319 -6.01 -2.09 23.38
N PRO A 320 -6.12 -3.43 23.39
CA PRO A 320 -6.77 -4.15 22.31
C PRO A 320 -8.29 -3.86 22.27
N THR A 321 -8.81 -3.61 21.07
CA THR A 321 -10.23 -3.41 20.77
C THR A 321 -10.64 -4.27 19.57
N ALA A 322 -11.92 -4.27 19.19
CA ALA A 322 -12.42 -5.08 18.08
C ALA A 322 -11.68 -4.86 16.75
N HIS A 323 -11.31 -3.61 16.44
CA HIS A 323 -10.70 -3.24 15.15
C HIS A 323 -9.31 -2.63 15.25
N TYR A 324 -8.94 -2.13 16.44
CA TYR A 324 -7.68 -1.42 16.66
C TYR A 324 -6.97 -1.90 17.93
N VAL A 325 -5.64 -1.87 17.92
CA VAL A 325 -4.83 -1.93 19.14
C VAL A 325 -4.38 -0.50 19.46
N ARG A 326 -5.03 0.15 20.43
CA ARG A 326 -4.70 1.55 20.79
C ARG A 326 -3.33 1.62 21.44
N GLN A 327 -2.70 2.80 21.32
CA GLN A 327 -1.32 3.10 21.72
C GLN A 327 -0.23 2.44 20.87
N LEU A 328 -0.60 1.65 19.85
CA LEU A 328 0.33 1.11 18.87
C LEU A 328 -0.02 1.63 17.48
N GLU A 329 1.00 1.88 16.66
CA GLU A 329 0.85 2.30 15.28
C GLU A 329 1.27 1.18 14.33
N TYR A 330 0.29 0.58 13.67
CA TYR A 330 0.54 -0.51 12.74
C TYR A 330 -0.26 -0.33 11.45
N LEU A 331 0.26 -0.92 10.39
CA LEU A 331 -0.34 -0.92 9.07
C LEU A 331 -0.86 -2.33 8.76
N PRO A 332 -1.93 -2.48 7.97
CA PRO A 332 -2.29 -3.77 7.41
C PRO A 332 -1.15 -4.36 6.60
N SER A 333 -0.97 -5.66 6.81
CA SER A 333 -0.01 -6.45 6.07
C SER A 333 -0.40 -6.54 4.59
N PRO A 334 0.59 -6.54 3.66
CA PRO A 334 0.34 -6.87 2.27
C PRO A 334 0.06 -8.34 2.00
N ASP A 335 0.42 -9.21 2.94
CA ASP A 335 0.29 -10.65 2.78
C ASP A 335 -1.10 -11.17 3.15
N PHE A 336 -1.95 -10.34 3.76
CA PHE A 336 -3.23 -10.78 4.30
C PHE A 336 -4.33 -9.72 4.17
N TYR A 337 -5.57 -10.18 4.03
CA TYR A 337 -6.77 -9.37 4.27
C TYR A 337 -7.77 -10.18 5.11
N ILE A 338 -8.83 -9.52 5.61
CA ILE A 338 -9.92 -10.22 6.28
C ILE A 338 -11.19 -10.20 5.41
N ALA A 339 -11.69 -11.38 5.07
CA ALA A 339 -12.97 -11.57 4.38
C ALA A 339 -14.09 -11.60 5.42
N HIS A 340 -15.03 -10.66 5.33
CA HIS A 340 -16.15 -10.48 6.26
C HIS A 340 -17.46 -10.85 5.56
N PHE A 341 -18.08 -11.93 6.03
CA PHE A 341 -19.21 -12.57 5.38
C PHE A 341 -20.53 -11.97 5.83
N ARG A 342 -21.29 -11.38 4.90
CA ARG A 342 -22.64 -10.87 5.20
C ARG A 342 -23.64 -11.99 5.50
N ALA A 343 -23.45 -13.15 4.87
CA ALA A 343 -24.39 -14.27 4.93
C ALA A 343 -24.31 -15.10 6.22
N LEU A 344 -23.17 -15.09 6.90
CA LEU A 344 -22.90 -15.92 8.09
C LEU A 344 -23.11 -15.11 9.37
N ASN A 345 -24.25 -14.45 9.51
CA ASN A 345 -24.53 -13.59 10.64
C ASN A 345 -25.89 -13.93 11.25
N SER A 346 -25.93 -14.21 12.54
CA SER A 346 -27.18 -14.49 13.26
C SER A 346 -27.99 -13.23 13.63
N GLY A 347 -27.48 -12.04 13.31
CA GLY A 347 -28.12 -10.75 13.52
C GLY A 347 -28.04 -10.21 14.94
N TRP A 348 -27.32 -10.87 15.86
CA TRP A 348 -27.30 -10.50 17.28
C TRP A 348 -26.63 -9.15 17.57
N LYS A 349 -25.70 -8.71 16.71
CA LYS A 349 -25.09 -7.35 16.78
C LYS A 349 -25.90 -6.33 15.96
N SER A 350 -26.27 -6.65 14.71
CA SER A 350 -27.02 -5.77 13.82
C SER A 350 -27.83 -6.57 12.80
N THR A 351 -29.11 -6.24 12.65
CA THR A 351 -30.05 -6.89 11.72
C THR A 351 -29.93 -6.40 10.28
N ASP A 352 -29.28 -5.25 10.05
CA ASP A 352 -29.15 -4.64 8.71
C ASP A 352 -28.35 -5.51 7.72
N ARG A 353 -27.54 -6.43 8.27
CA ARG A 353 -26.72 -7.37 7.50
C ARG A 353 -27.52 -8.55 6.95
N LEU A 354 -28.75 -8.76 7.43
CA LEU A 354 -29.62 -9.86 6.98
C LEU A 354 -30.32 -9.55 5.63
N VAL A 355 -30.21 -8.32 5.12
CA VAL A 355 -30.86 -7.90 3.86
C VAL A 355 -29.97 -8.26 2.67
N SER A 356 -30.43 -9.20 1.83
CA SER A 356 -29.76 -9.58 0.57
C SER A 356 -29.82 -8.42 -0.44
N ARG A 357 -28.65 -8.02 -0.97
CA ARG A 357 -28.57 -7.09 -2.11
C ARG A 357 -28.65 -7.89 -3.41
N GLN A 358 -29.71 -7.64 -4.19
CA GLN A 358 -30.19 -8.56 -5.23
C GLN A 358 -29.57 -8.44 -6.64
N ASP A 359 -28.48 -7.71 -6.86
CA ASP A 359 -27.92 -7.59 -8.23
C ASP A 359 -26.62 -8.38 -8.41
N HIS A 360 -26.73 -9.57 -9.00
CA HIS A 360 -25.61 -10.42 -9.41
C HIS A 360 -24.76 -9.82 -10.54
N LYS A 361 -25.23 -8.78 -11.23
CA LYS A 361 -24.60 -8.25 -12.47
C LYS A 361 -23.33 -7.42 -12.24
N GLU A 362 -22.97 -7.14 -10.98
CA GLU A 362 -21.84 -6.30 -10.58
C GLU A 362 -20.94 -6.99 -9.54
N LEU A 363 -20.92 -8.34 -9.47
CA LEU A 363 -20.16 -9.09 -8.47
C LEU A 363 -19.05 -9.93 -9.09
N ASP A 364 -17.86 -9.88 -8.50
CA ASP A 364 -16.68 -10.66 -8.87
C ASP A 364 -16.45 -11.83 -7.90
N ILE A 365 -15.77 -12.88 -8.36
CA ILE A 365 -15.33 -13.99 -7.50
C ILE A 365 -14.06 -13.58 -6.76
N ASP A 366 -14.04 -13.74 -5.44
CA ASP A 366 -12.84 -13.60 -4.64
C ASP A 366 -11.98 -14.88 -4.75
N GLY A 367 -11.10 -14.89 -5.75
CA GLY A 367 -10.24 -16.03 -6.07
C GLY A 367 -9.39 -16.52 -4.89
N PRO A 368 -8.67 -15.65 -4.17
CA PRO A 368 -7.81 -16.08 -3.05
C PRO A 368 -8.56 -16.58 -1.83
N LEU A 369 -9.72 -16.00 -1.53
CA LEU A 369 -10.65 -16.60 -0.58
C LEU A 369 -11.04 -18.01 -1.06
N THR A 370 -11.40 -18.17 -2.33
CA THR A 370 -11.79 -19.46 -2.90
C THR A 370 -10.66 -20.50 -2.81
N VAL A 371 -9.42 -20.11 -3.10
CA VAL A 371 -8.23 -20.95 -2.94
C VAL A 371 -8.02 -21.33 -1.47
N ALA A 372 -8.15 -20.37 -0.55
CA ALA A 372 -8.00 -20.64 0.88
C ALA A 372 -9.10 -21.58 1.40
N LEU A 373 -10.35 -21.40 0.97
CA LEU A 373 -11.47 -22.27 1.31
C LEU A 373 -11.28 -23.69 0.72
N ASN A 374 -10.81 -23.80 -0.52
CA ASN A 374 -10.46 -25.09 -1.12
C ASN A 374 -9.35 -25.79 -0.32
N ARG A 375 -8.27 -25.09 0.04
CA ARG A 375 -7.22 -25.64 0.90
C ARG A 375 -7.78 -26.08 2.26
N ALA A 376 -8.69 -25.28 2.83
CA ALA A 376 -9.28 -25.54 4.14
C ALA A 376 -10.25 -26.71 4.14
N PHE A 377 -11.11 -26.93 3.13
CA PHE A 377 -12.20 -27.90 3.21
C PHE A 377 -12.23 -28.97 2.09
N ALA A 378 -11.32 -28.96 1.11
CA ALA A 378 -11.39 -29.91 -0.03
C ALA A 378 -11.31 -31.39 0.37
N ARG A 379 -10.77 -31.70 1.55
CA ARG A 379 -10.71 -33.07 2.09
C ARG A 379 -12.06 -33.58 2.58
N ASP A 380 -13.03 -32.69 2.80
CA ASP A 380 -14.31 -33.01 3.42
C ASP A 380 -15.40 -33.29 2.36
N SER A 381 -15.07 -33.27 1.06
CA SER A 381 -15.96 -33.58 -0.08
C SER A 381 -17.22 -32.70 -0.22
N GLU A 382 -17.32 -31.61 0.54
CA GLU A 382 -18.48 -30.71 0.57
C GLU A 382 -18.34 -29.46 -0.33
N ILE A 383 -17.16 -29.21 -0.91
CA ILE A 383 -16.93 -28.00 -1.72
C ILE A 383 -17.20 -28.25 -3.22
N PRO A 384 -17.98 -27.37 -3.89
CA PRO A 384 -18.03 -27.31 -5.35
C PRO A 384 -16.64 -27.08 -5.98
N ASP A 385 -16.34 -27.74 -7.09
CA ASP A 385 -15.12 -27.44 -7.85
C ASP A 385 -15.30 -26.11 -8.60
N TYR A 386 -14.68 -25.05 -8.07
CA TYR A 386 -14.68 -23.73 -8.69
C TYR A 386 -13.62 -23.60 -9.81
N GLY A 387 -12.80 -24.62 -10.09
CA GLY A 387 -11.86 -24.66 -11.21
C GLY A 387 -10.63 -23.74 -11.08
N PHE A 388 -10.36 -23.18 -9.89
CA PHE A 388 -9.21 -22.30 -9.65
C PHE A 388 -7.97 -23.07 -9.16
N SER A 389 -6.85 -22.91 -9.86
CA SER A 389 -5.52 -23.35 -9.41
C SER A 389 -4.69 -22.14 -8.92
N LEU A 390 -3.77 -22.37 -7.97
CA LEU A 390 -2.92 -21.35 -7.34
C LEU A 390 -2.27 -20.30 -8.29
N PRO A 391 -1.81 -20.66 -9.51
CA PRO A 391 -1.20 -19.66 -10.40
C PRO A 391 -2.19 -18.66 -11.02
N ASN A 392 -3.50 -18.94 -10.97
CA ASN A 392 -4.51 -18.21 -11.73
C ASN A 392 -5.27 -17.14 -10.91
N ALA A 393 -4.99 -17.00 -9.62
CA ALA A 393 -5.72 -16.09 -8.73
C ALA A 393 -5.13 -14.66 -8.65
N THR A 394 -4.28 -14.29 -9.61
CA THR A 394 -3.45 -13.08 -9.52
C THR A 394 -4.05 -11.86 -10.23
N ALA A 395 -4.86 -12.02 -11.29
CA ALA A 395 -5.26 -10.90 -12.15
C ALA A 395 -6.29 -9.89 -11.54
N ASP A 396 -7.21 -10.32 -10.66
CA ASP A 396 -8.27 -9.43 -10.12
C ASP A 396 -7.95 -8.84 -8.72
N MET A 397 -6.85 -9.24 -8.11
CA MET A 397 -6.47 -8.86 -6.74
C MET A 397 -5.48 -7.71 -6.64
N HIS A 398 -5.06 -7.20 -7.78
CA HIS A 398 -3.89 -6.36 -7.90
C HIS A 398 -3.97 -5.06 -7.11
N GLN A 399 -5.14 -4.40 -7.04
CA GLN A 399 -5.22 -3.08 -6.41
C GLN A 399 -5.07 -3.12 -4.88
N TYR A 400 -5.76 -4.02 -4.17
CA TYR A 400 -5.61 -4.10 -2.70
C TYR A 400 -4.23 -4.60 -2.29
N HIS A 401 -3.74 -5.68 -2.94
CA HIS A 401 -2.39 -6.19 -2.68
C HIS A 401 -1.34 -5.13 -3.00
N PHE A 402 -1.53 -4.35 -4.07
CA PHE A 402 -0.67 -3.21 -4.36
C PHE A 402 -0.75 -2.11 -3.31
N GLN A 403 -1.96 -1.71 -2.88
CA GLN A 403 -2.13 -0.64 -1.89
C GLN A 403 -1.43 -0.98 -0.56
N THR A 404 -1.60 -2.21 -0.08
CA THR A 404 -0.96 -2.67 1.16
C THR A 404 0.54 -2.86 0.97
N TRP A 405 0.99 -3.40 -0.17
CA TRP A 405 2.40 -3.58 -0.49
C TRP A 405 3.12 -2.23 -0.61
N LEU A 406 2.54 -1.28 -1.36
CA LEU A 406 3.07 0.05 -1.59
C LEU A 406 3.25 0.79 -0.28
N ARG A 407 2.23 0.72 0.57
CA ARG A 407 2.28 1.31 1.90
C ARG A 407 3.40 0.73 2.74
N SER A 408 3.52 -0.60 2.80
CA SER A 408 4.58 -1.28 3.55
C SER A 408 5.96 -0.85 3.04
N LYS A 409 6.13 -0.75 1.72
CA LYS A 409 7.39 -0.33 1.09
C LYS A 409 7.73 1.14 1.35
N ILE A 410 6.74 2.02 1.32
CA ILE A 410 6.94 3.43 1.66
C ILE A 410 7.30 3.57 3.15
N ASP A 411 6.64 2.85 4.05
CA ASP A 411 6.98 2.86 5.48
C ASP A 411 8.43 2.40 5.73
N GLU A 412 8.80 1.25 5.15
CA GLU A 412 10.18 0.71 5.21
C GLU A 412 11.21 1.72 4.67
N SER A 413 10.94 2.30 3.50
CA SER A 413 11.89 3.19 2.82
C SER A 413 12.01 4.56 3.49
N THR A 414 10.91 5.08 4.03
CA THR A 414 10.86 6.39 4.70
C THR A 414 11.42 6.34 6.12
N ASN A 415 11.35 5.20 6.82
CA ASN A 415 11.93 5.02 8.15
C ASN A 415 13.41 5.42 8.24
N LEU A 416 14.13 5.35 7.12
CA LEU A 416 15.54 5.75 7.01
C LEU A 416 15.78 7.27 7.16
N PHE A 417 14.79 8.13 6.88
CA PHE A 417 15.00 9.58 6.84
C PHE A 417 13.84 10.43 7.41
N ALA A 418 12.66 9.83 7.61
CA ALA A 418 11.48 10.51 8.10
C ALA A 418 11.17 10.10 9.56
N THR A 419 10.57 11.03 10.30
CA THR A 419 9.90 10.73 11.57
C THR A 419 8.42 10.97 11.38
N TRP A 420 7.64 9.89 11.47
CA TRP A 420 6.18 9.93 11.42
C TRP A 420 5.63 10.04 12.84
N ASN A 421 4.73 11.00 13.09
CA ASN A 421 4.02 11.08 14.37
C ASN A 421 2.70 10.30 14.35
N LYS A 422 2.21 9.97 13.15
CA LYS A 422 1.02 9.16 12.96
C LYS A 422 1.03 8.50 11.58
N LYS A 423 0.71 7.21 11.54
CA LYS A 423 0.44 6.46 10.32
C LYS A 423 -0.93 5.78 10.39
N TRP A 424 -1.79 5.97 9.39
CA TRP A 424 -3.15 5.43 9.45
C TRP A 424 -3.80 5.26 8.07
N LEU A 425 -5.00 4.67 8.03
CA LEU A 425 -5.84 4.61 6.84
C LEU A 425 -7.01 5.57 6.98
N TRP A 426 -7.11 6.53 6.07
CA TRP A 426 -8.31 7.33 5.93
C TRP A 426 -9.34 6.60 5.08
N LYS A 427 -10.59 6.55 5.56
CA LYS A 427 -11.70 5.77 4.96
C LYS A 427 -11.29 4.35 4.57
N TYR A 428 -10.40 3.73 5.35
CA TYR A 428 -9.93 2.35 5.19
C TYR A 428 -9.16 2.04 3.88
N ALA A 429 -8.94 3.00 2.99
CA ALA A 429 -8.33 2.76 1.67
C ALA A 429 -7.21 3.74 1.29
N VAL A 430 -7.06 4.87 2.00
CA VAL A 430 -6.04 5.90 1.70
C VAL A 430 -4.94 5.84 2.76
N PRO A 431 -3.73 5.35 2.45
CA PRO A 431 -2.59 5.45 3.35
C PRO A 431 -2.26 6.91 3.63
N VAL A 432 -2.16 7.24 4.92
CA VAL A 432 -1.82 8.58 5.38
C VAL A 432 -0.60 8.51 6.31
N PHE A 433 0.43 9.26 5.96
CA PHE A 433 1.63 9.47 6.77
C PHE A 433 1.65 10.91 7.28
N GLU A 434 1.72 11.13 8.59
CA GLU A 434 1.72 12.48 9.17
C GLU A 434 3.04 12.78 9.87
N SER A 435 3.64 13.92 9.53
CA SER A 435 4.85 14.43 10.16
C SER A 435 4.64 15.85 10.71
N LYS A 436 5.55 16.29 11.58
CA LYS A 436 5.50 17.59 12.23
C LYS A 436 6.46 18.53 11.52
N ALA A 437 5.94 19.62 10.99
CA ALA A 437 6.70 20.74 10.43
C ALA A 437 6.71 21.92 11.41
N LEU A 438 7.54 22.93 11.13
CA LEU A 438 7.66 24.14 11.95
C LEU A 438 6.34 24.89 12.15
N PHE A 439 5.43 24.79 11.19
CA PHE A 439 4.14 25.50 11.18
C PHE A 439 2.93 24.59 11.48
N GLY A 440 3.14 23.34 11.86
CA GLY A 440 2.07 22.42 12.25
C GLY A 440 2.21 21.01 11.70
N GLN A 441 1.11 20.24 11.77
CA GLN A 441 1.06 18.89 11.22
C GLN A 441 0.81 18.91 9.72
N VAL A 442 1.61 18.12 9.00
CA VAL A 442 1.51 17.91 7.56
C VAL A 442 1.29 16.43 7.29
N ALA A 443 0.33 16.12 6.43
CA ALA A 443 -0.06 14.78 6.05
C ALA A 443 0.24 14.52 4.57
N PHE A 444 0.65 13.30 4.28
CA PHE A 444 0.86 12.75 2.95
C PHE A 444 -0.23 11.71 2.69
N ASP A 445 -1.20 12.03 1.84
CA ASP A 445 -2.32 11.15 1.49
C ASP A 445 -2.02 10.46 0.15
N LEU A 446 -1.98 9.12 0.14
CA LEU A 446 -1.76 8.33 -1.08
C LEU A 446 -3.09 7.87 -1.68
N HIS A 447 -3.49 8.46 -2.79
CA HIS A 447 -4.69 8.12 -3.54
C HIS A 447 -4.33 7.18 -4.69
N ILE A 448 -4.95 6.00 -4.76
CA ILE A 448 -4.58 4.96 -5.72
C ILE A 448 -5.80 4.67 -6.57
N ASP A 449 -5.70 4.90 -7.88
CA ASP A 449 -6.71 4.55 -8.89
C ASP A 449 -6.25 3.32 -9.69
N ASP A 450 -6.88 2.98 -10.81
CA ASP A 450 -6.57 1.75 -11.57
C ASP A 450 -5.23 1.80 -12.33
N SER A 451 -4.61 2.98 -12.42
CA SER A 451 -3.43 3.21 -13.26
C SER A 451 -2.39 4.13 -12.65
N HIS A 452 -2.73 4.89 -11.60
CA HIS A 452 -1.86 5.87 -10.99
C HIS A 452 -1.95 5.85 -9.46
N ILE A 453 -0.83 6.18 -8.82
CA ILE A 453 -0.75 6.62 -7.43
C ILE A 453 -0.58 8.12 -7.44
N ARG A 454 -1.43 8.84 -6.74
CA ARG A 454 -1.33 10.28 -6.54
C ARG A 454 -1.06 10.61 -5.08
N MET A 455 -0.03 11.40 -4.82
CA MET A 455 0.28 11.87 -3.48
C MET A 455 -0.20 13.30 -3.29
N ALA A 456 -1.01 13.52 -2.26
CA ALA A 456 -1.35 14.84 -1.78
C ALA A 456 -0.57 15.17 -0.50
N VAL A 457 -0.16 16.43 -0.34
CA VAL A 457 0.42 16.99 0.88
C VAL A 457 -0.52 18.03 1.44
N ALA A 458 -0.98 17.85 2.67
CA ALA A 458 -1.99 18.71 3.29
C ALA A 458 -1.64 19.09 4.73
N VAL A 459 -1.96 20.33 5.12
CA VAL A 459 -1.91 20.76 6.53
C VAL A 459 -3.18 20.36 7.26
N ARG A 460 -3.10 20.08 8.57
CA ARG A 460 -4.29 19.84 9.40
C ARG A 460 -4.93 21.12 9.95
N ASN A 461 -4.18 22.23 9.97
CA ASN A 461 -4.69 23.56 10.31
C ASN A 461 -4.75 24.44 9.04
N PRO A 462 -5.92 24.96 8.63
CA PRO A 462 -6.04 25.86 7.48
C PRO A 462 -5.11 27.07 7.53
N ASP A 463 -4.84 27.62 8.72
CA ASP A 463 -3.95 28.79 8.89
C ASP A 463 -2.50 28.52 8.43
N ALA A 464 -2.11 27.25 8.37
CA ALA A 464 -0.78 26.82 7.98
C ALA A 464 -0.60 26.63 6.46
N GLN A 465 -1.67 26.80 5.66
CA GLN A 465 -1.64 26.53 4.22
C GLN A 465 -0.65 27.44 3.47
N GLN A 466 -0.58 28.73 3.83
CA GLN A 466 0.36 29.66 3.21
C GLN A 466 1.82 29.30 3.53
N ALA A 467 2.07 28.84 4.76
CA ALA A 467 3.40 28.39 5.16
C ALA A 467 3.83 27.13 4.40
N LEU A 468 2.91 26.18 4.18
CA LEU A 468 3.14 25.02 3.33
C LEU A 468 3.49 25.43 1.90
N GLN A 469 2.72 26.35 1.28
CA GLN A 469 3.01 26.82 -0.07
C GLN A 469 4.40 27.46 -0.17
N ASN A 470 4.76 28.30 0.80
CA ASN A 470 6.06 28.96 0.83
C ASN A 470 7.22 27.97 0.98
N ALA A 471 7.00 26.88 1.73
CA ALA A 471 8.00 25.81 1.89
C ALA A 471 8.16 24.97 0.63
N LEU A 472 7.09 24.71 -0.13
CA LEU A 472 7.13 23.90 -1.35
C LEU A 472 7.63 24.68 -2.58
N LYS A 473 7.42 26.00 -2.63
CA LYS A 473 7.77 26.86 -3.77
C LYS A 473 9.22 26.71 -4.27
N PRO A 474 10.26 26.59 -3.42
CA PRO A 474 11.64 26.41 -3.87
C PRO A 474 11.90 25.06 -4.56
N ILE A 475 11.11 24.03 -4.26
CA ILE A 475 11.25 22.68 -4.80
C ILE A 475 10.22 22.36 -5.88
N GLU A 476 9.29 23.26 -6.19
CA GLU A 476 8.27 23.10 -7.23
C GLU A 476 8.81 22.58 -8.57
N PRO A 477 9.98 23.03 -9.09
CA PRO A 477 10.51 22.53 -10.37
C PRO A 477 10.93 21.05 -10.38
N VAL A 478 11.06 20.42 -9.22
CA VAL A 478 11.47 19.01 -9.09
C VAL A 478 10.35 18.10 -8.56
N LEU A 479 9.18 18.67 -8.27
CA LEU A 479 7.95 17.92 -7.98
C LEU A 479 7.25 17.56 -9.31
N ASP A 480 6.55 16.42 -9.36
CA ASP A 480 5.91 15.99 -10.62
C ASP A 480 4.66 16.83 -10.97
N GLU A 481 3.99 17.35 -9.94
CA GLU A 481 2.82 18.20 -10.04
C GLU A 481 2.78 19.11 -8.81
N LEU A 482 2.23 20.33 -8.91
CA LEU A 482 1.90 21.15 -7.73
C LEU A 482 0.55 21.84 -7.93
N THR A 483 -0.54 21.08 -7.88
CA THR A 483 -1.90 21.61 -8.08
C THR A 483 -2.65 21.76 -6.75
N SER A 484 -3.42 22.85 -6.62
CA SER A 484 -4.11 23.18 -5.37
C SER A 484 -5.21 22.16 -5.00
N LYS A 485 -5.28 21.77 -3.73
CA LYS A 485 -6.32 20.94 -3.09
C LYS A 485 -6.91 21.73 -1.90
N HIS A 486 -8.11 21.36 -1.45
CA HIS A 486 -8.87 22.06 -0.39
C HIS A 486 -8.04 22.44 0.85
N MET A 487 -7.06 21.62 1.25
CA MET A 487 -6.18 21.87 2.40
C MET A 487 -4.69 21.62 2.10
N GLY A 488 -4.27 21.73 0.83
CA GLY A 488 -2.92 21.34 0.44
C GLY A 488 -2.67 21.35 -1.06
N PHE A 489 -1.79 20.46 -1.52
CA PHE A 489 -1.38 20.33 -2.91
C PHE A 489 -1.31 18.86 -3.34
N TRP A 490 -1.61 18.56 -4.60
CA TRP A 490 -1.13 17.35 -5.25
C TRP A 490 0.33 17.54 -5.62
N THR A 491 1.18 16.55 -5.36
CA THR A 491 2.64 16.70 -5.44
C THR A 491 3.35 15.61 -6.26
N SER A 492 2.67 14.49 -6.51
CA SER A 492 3.21 13.39 -7.31
C SER A 492 2.08 12.58 -7.94
N ALA A 493 2.33 12.06 -9.16
CA ALA A 493 1.50 11.07 -9.84
C ALA A 493 2.42 10.03 -10.49
N ALA A 494 2.39 8.79 -10.00
CA ALA A 494 3.21 7.69 -10.52
C ALA A 494 2.31 6.65 -11.20
N PRO A 495 2.52 6.32 -12.49
CA PRO A 495 1.80 5.23 -13.12
C PRO A 495 2.24 3.89 -12.52
N TYR A 496 1.33 2.92 -12.46
CA TYR A 496 1.66 1.54 -12.08
C TYR A 496 0.86 0.55 -12.94
N CYS A 497 1.35 -0.68 -13.08
CA CYS A 497 0.61 -1.78 -13.68
C CYS A 497 -0.08 -2.58 -12.58
N SER A 498 -1.34 -2.96 -12.80
CA SER A 498 -2.04 -3.86 -11.87
C SER A 498 -1.26 -5.17 -11.74
N VAL A 499 -0.79 -5.76 -12.83
CA VAL A 499 0.03 -6.98 -12.80
C VAL A 499 1.30 -6.77 -11.98
N GLN A 500 1.49 -7.59 -10.93
CA GLN A 500 2.66 -7.49 -10.04
C GLN A 500 3.95 -7.63 -10.86
N ASP A 501 4.59 -6.49 -11.12
CA ASP A 501 5.79 -6.35 -11.94
C ASP A 501 6.72 -5.28 -11.34
N SER A 502 7.80 -4.94 -12.03
CA SER A 502 8.77 -3.94 -11.53
C SER A 502 8.17 -2.54 -11.30
N THR A 503 7.03 -2.21 -11.93
CA THR A 503 6.41 -0.88 -11.81
C THR A 503 5.91 -0.58 -10.40
N TRP A 504 5.66 -1.62 -9.59
CA TRP A 504 5.29 -1.45 -8.19
C TRP A 504 6.44 -0.81 -7.39
N VAL A 505 7.64 -1.37 -7.53
CA VAL A 505 8.88 -0.88 -6.90
C VAL A 505 9.19 0.53 -7.38
N ASP A 506 9.12 0.75 -8.70
CA ASP A 506 9.41 2.04 -9.30
C ASP A 506 8.47 3.13 -8.76
N ALA A 507 7.16 2.84 -8.65
CA ALA A 507 6.20 3.79 -8.12
C ALA A 507 6.40 4.04 -6.61
N ALA A 508 6.72 3.01 -5.82
CA ALA A 508 7.02 3.16 -4.40
C ALA A 508 8.28 4.02 -4.15
N GLU A 509 9.35 3.77 -4.90
CA GLU A 509 10.60 4.53 -4.84
C GLU A 509 10.39 5.98 -5.25
N HIS A 510 9.62 6.20 -6.33
CA HIS A 510 9.29 7.52 -6.83
C HIS A 510 8.51 8.35 -5.80
N ILE A 511 7.42 7.79 -5.24
CA ILE A 511 6.63 8.44 -4.18
C ILE A 511 7.51 8.73 -2.96
N THR A 512 8.35 7.76 -2.54
CA THR A 512 9.28 7.93 -1.41
C THR A 512 10.26 9.08 -1.66
N GLN A 513 10.77 9.22 -2.87
CA GLN A 513 11.70 10.29 -3.23
C GLN A 513 11.00 11.66 -3.22
N GLN A 514 9.75 11.75 -3.70
CA GLN A 514 8.94 12.97 -3.61
C GLN A 514 8.68 13.34 -2.13
N MET A 515 8.32 12.37 -1.28
CA MET A 515 8.18 12.58 0.16
C MET A 515 9.46 13.11 0.80
N ARG A 516 10.63 12.59 0.40
CA ARG A 516 11.93 13.05 0.91
C ARG A 516 12.19 14.52 0.59
N LEU A 517 11.98 14.94 -0.66
CA LEU A 517 12.16 16.33 -1.08
C LEU A 517 11.27 17.28 -0.27
N ILE A 518 10.01 16.89 -0.10
CA ILE A 518 9.04 17.67 0.68
C ILE A 518 9.45 17.73 2.15
N LEU A 519 9.78 16.61 2.80
CA LEU A 519 10.18 16.57 4.21
C LEU A 519 11.45 17.40 4.48
N GLN A 520 12.40 17.41 3.54
CA GLN A 520 13.59 18.26 3.62
C GLN A 520 13.21 19.74 3.58
N ALA A 521 12.32 20.14 2.66
CA ALA A 521 11.83 21.52 2.59
C ALA A 521 11.03 21.94 3.83
N LEU A 522 10.38 20.98 4.52
CA LEU A 522 9.65 21.21 5.76
C LEU A 522 10.54 21.24 7.03
N GLY A 523 11.81 20.83 6.92
CA GLY A 523 12.70 20.68 8.07
C GLY A 523 12.35 19.49 8.97
N SER A 524 11.69 18.46 8.43
CA SER A 524 11.11 17.33 9.17
C SER A 524 11.88 16.01 8.99
N THR A 525 13.19 16.08 8.71
CA THR A 525 14.04 14.88 8.51
C THR A 525 14.79 14.51 9.79
N LYS A 526 15.14 13.22 9.95
CA LYS A 526 16.04 12.77 11.01
C LYS A 526 17.42 13.40 10.81
N ASP A 527 17.97 13.99 11.87
CA ASP A 527 19.25 14.72 11.85
C ASP A 527 20.42 13.79 11.46
N ASP A 528 21.04 14.00 10.30
CA ASP A 528 22.02 13.10 9.67
C ASP A 528 23.44 13.18 10.28
N SER A 529 23.55 13.49 11.57
CA SER A 529 24.81 13.82 12.23
C SER A 529 25.68 12.61 12.65
N THR A 530 25.32 11.38 12.27
CA THR A 530 26.04 10.17 12.73
C THR A 530 26.60 9.24 11.65
N ARG A 531 26.51 9.58 10.36
CA ARG A 531 27.21 8.79 9.32
C ARG A 531 28.70 9.15 9.25
N LYS A 532 29.53 8.38 9.97
CA LYS A 532 30.98 8.37 9.76
C LYS A 532 31.30 7.96 8.32
N PRO A 533 32.17 8.69 7.60
CA PRO A 533 32.60 8.29 6.26
C PRO A 533 33.43 7.02 6.38
N SER A 534 32.98 5.95 5.71
CA SER A 534 33.81 4.78 5.48
C SER A 534 35.01 5.19 4.61
N ARG A 535 36.19 4.70 5.01
CA ARG A 535 37.49 5.02 4.42
C ARG A 535 37.47 5.05 2.90
N ALA A 536 37.87 6.19 2.35
CA ALA A 536 38.18 6.38 0.94
C ALA A 536 39.25 5.38 0.49
N GLY A 537 38.84 4.41 -0.32
CA GLY A 537 39.72 3.74 -1.26
C GLY A 537 39.70 4.53 -2.56
N ASN A 538 40.88 4.92 -3.05
CA ASN A 538 41.08 5.61 -4.31
C ASN A 538 40.35 4.89 -5.47
N THR A 539 39.26 5.47 -5.95
CA THR A 539 38.70 5.23 -7.29
C THR A 539 38.19 6.55 -7.86
N SER A 540 38.55 6.81 -9.12
CA SER A 540 38.38 8.06 -9.87
C SER A 540 37.02 8.73 -9.71
N SER A 541 37.04 10.04 -9.46
CA SER A 541 35.89 10.91 -9.29
C SER A 541 35.04 11.04 -10.55
N LEU A 542 33.80 10.52 -10.51
CA LEU A 542 32.72 11.06 -11.34
C LEU A 542 32.44 12.50 -10.88
N SER A 543 32.54 13.46 -11.78
CA SER A 543 32.45 14.89 -11.45
C SER A 543 31.03 15.27 -11.01
N GLN A 544 30.89 15.90 -9.84
CA GLN A 544 29.68 16.63 -9.48
C GLN A 544 29.53 17.87 -10.38
N GLY A 545 28.55 17.85 -11.28
CA GLY A 545 28.29 18.92 -12.24
C GLY A 545 27.05 18.64 -13.09
N PRO A 546 26.59 19.61 -13.91
CA PRO A 546 25.55 19.38 -14.91
C PRO A 546 25.96 18.28 -15.91
N LEU A 547 24.98 17.69 -16.61
CA LEU A 547 25.25 16.73 -17.69
C LEU A 547 26.24 17.32 -18.70
N ARG A 548 27.24 16.53 -19.09
CA ARG A 548 28.15 16.84 -20.21
C ARG A 548 27.39 16.63 -21.51
N ASN A 549 26.57 17.59 -21.89
CA ASN A 549 25.74 17.53 -23.10
C ASN A 549 26.47 18.12 -24.32
N LEU A 550 25.84 18.03 -25.50
CA LEU A 550 26.37 18.63 -26.75
C LEU A 550 25.51 19.80 -27.22
N ARG A 551 24.82 20.47 -26.29
CA ARG A 551 23.80 21.47 -26.60
C ARG A 551 24.34 22.66 -27.42
N ASP A 552 25.60 23.00 -27.19
CA ASP A 552 26.29 24.13 -27.83
C ASP A 552 26.99 23.77 -29.15
N ASP A 553 26.84 22.53 -29.65
CA ASP A 553 27.42 22.11 -30.93
C ASP A 553 26.66 22.74 -32.12
N ASP A 554 27.40 23.19 -33.14
CA ASP A 554 26.88 23.87 -34.32
C ASP A 554 25.86 23.03 -35.12
N GLN A 555 25.84 21.71 -34.93
CA GLN A 555 24.83 20.85 -35.53
C GLN A 555 23.41 21.17 -35.06
N PHE A 556 23.22 21.51 -33.79
CA PHE A 556 21.90 21.87 -33.28
C PHE A 556 21.44 23.24 -33.78
N SER A 557 22.31 24.23 -33.81
CA SER A 557 21.99 25.55 -34.38
C SER A 557 21.69 25.47 -35.88
N SER A 558 22.50 24.72 -36.63
CA SER A 558 22.25 24.46 -38.07
C SER A 558 20.92 23.75 -38.31
N MET A 559 20.56 22.79 -37.46
CA MET A 559 19.25 22.12 -37.52
C MET A 559 18.11 23.11 -37.21
N ALA A 560 18.25 23.95 -36.18
CA ALA A 560 17.26 24.96 -35.82
C ALA A 560 17.02 25.95 -36.98
N ASP A 561 18.07 26.41 -37.65
CA ASP A 561 17.98 27.29 -38.82
C ASP A 561 17.22 26.62 -39.97
N SER A 562 17.52 25.35 -40.25
CA SER A 562 16.81 24.59 -41.28
C SER A 562 15.32 24.36 -40.95
N ILE A 563 15.00 24.09 -39.68
CA ILE A 563 13.62 23.94 -39.20
C ILE A 563 12.87 25.26 -39.35
N ASN A 564 13.46 26.39 -38.94
CA ASN A 564 12.84 27.71 -39.06
C ASN A 564 12.61 28.12 -40.52
N ALA A 565 13.62 27.92 -41.38
CA ALA A 565 13.51 28.21 -42.80
C ALA A 565 12.44 27.34 -43.47
N PHE A 566 12.36 26.05 -43.12
CA PHE A 566 11.36 25.15 -43.66
C PHE A 566 9.96 25.43 -43.13
N ALA A 567 9.83 25.73 -41.83
CA ALA A 567 8.55 26.05 -41.21
C ALA A 567 7.96 27.37 -41.70
N ASP A 568 8.78 28.31 -42.17
CA ASP A 568 8.34 29.57 -42.77
C ASP A 568 7.36 30.34 -41.87
N GLY A 569 7.71 30.43 -40.59
CA GLY A 569 6.91 31.11 -39.56
C GLY A 569 5.71 30.34 -39.01
N ARG A 570 5.46 29.11 -39.46
CA ARG A 570 4.34 28.26 -39.00
C ARG A 570 4.67 27.52 -37.70
N THR A 571 3.64 27.25 -36.91
CA THR A 571 3.77 26.48 -35.65
C THR A 571 3.98 25.00 -35.94
N LEU A 572 4.93 24.38 -35.24
CA LEU A 572 5.16 22.95 -35.31
C LEU A 572 4.10 22.18 -34.51
N LEU A 573 3.44 21.22 -35.13
CA LEU A 573 2.61 20.25 -34.43
C LEU A 573 3.48 19.03 -34.08
N TYR A 574 4.08 19.07 -32.89
CA TYR A 574 5.08 18.10 -32.45
C TYR A 574 4.44 16.85 -31.83
N VAL A 575 4.86 15.68 -32.32
CA VAL A 575 4.40 14.37 -31.87
C VAL A 575 5.59 13.51 -31.44
N PRO A 576 5.74 13.17 -30.15
CA PRO A 576 6.87 12.35 -29.69
C PRO A 576 6.83 10.95 -30.31
N ASN A 577 8.01 10.37 -30.55
CA ASN A 577 8.09 8.98 -30.95
C ASN A 577 7.67 8.09 -29.78
N GLN A 578 6.84 7.08 -30.06
CA GLN A 578 6.46 6.09 -29.05
C GLN A 578 7.57 5.06 -28.89
N GLY A 579 7.85 4.72 -27.64
CA GLY A 579 8.85 3.71 -27.32
C GLY A 579 9.19 3.69 -25.83
N ASN A 580 10.43 3.33 -25.53
CA ASN A 580 10.91 3.01 -24.20
C ASN A 580 11.49 4.24 -23.49
N TRP A 581 12.14 4.07 -22.33
CA TRP A 581 12.65 5.20 -21.56
C TRP A 581 13.67 6.06 -22.34
N GLY A 582 14.43 5.45 -23.25
CA GLY A 582 15.32 6.18 -24.15
C GLY A 582 14.59 7.14 -25.09
N ASP A 583 13.38 6.79 -25.54
CA ASP A 583 12.54 7.71 -26.32
C ASP A 583 12.04 8.89 -25.47
N ALA A 584 11.97 8.74 -24.15
CA ALA A 584 11.67 9.84 -23.23
C ALA A 584 12.80 10.86 -23.16
N LEU A 585 14.06 10.37 -23.20
CA LEU A 585 15.24 11.23 -23.28
C LEU A 585 15.22 12.05 -24.58
N ILE A 586 14.92 11.41 -25.71
CA ILE A 586 14.73 12.11 -27.01
C ILE A 586 13.62 13.14 -26.91
N HIS A 587 12.46 12.76 -26.38
CA HIS A 587 11.30 13.64 -26.26
C HIS A 587 11.63 14.90 -25.44
N LYS A 588 12.17 14.71 -24.23
CA LYS A 588 12.55 15.84 -23.36
C LYS A 588 13.67 16.68 -23.97
N GLY A 589 14.64 16.06 -24.63
CA GLY A 589 15.69 16.77 -25.37
C GLY A 589 15.12 17.63 -26.51
N THR A 590 14.10 17.12 -27.21
CA THR A 590 13.40 17.84 -28.27
C THR A 590 12.64 19.05 -27.74
N ILE A 591 11.92 18.89 -26.62
CA ILE A 591 11.20 20.00 -25.98
C ILE A 591 12.18 21.11 -25.57
N GLN A 592 13.28 20.74 -24.88
CA GLN A 592 14.30 21.70 -24.47
C GLN A 592 14.96 22.39 -25.68
N PHE A 593 15.13 21.68 -26.81
CA PHE A 593 15.64 22.25 -28.07
C PHE A 593 14.69 23.31 -28.66
N LEU A 594 13.41 22.97 -28.80
CA LEU A 594 12.42 23.90 -29.36
C LEU A 594 12.29 25.15 -28.50
N GLU A 595 12.30 25.00 -27.17
CA GLU A 595 12.26 26.10 -26.22
C GLU A 595 13.53 26.97 -26.28
N HIS A 596 14.71 26.34 -26.35
CA HIS A 596 15.99 27.03 -26.40
C HIS A 596 16.11 27.94 -27.65
N PHE A 597 15.74 27.41 -28.82
CA PHE A 597 15.75 28.16 -30.08
C PHE A 597 14.47 28.96 -30.33
N LYS A 598 13.53 28.98 -29.38
CA LYS A 598 12.25 29.71 -29.45
C LYS A 598 11.42 29.36 -30.70
N ILE A 599 11.44 28.10 -31.09
CA ILE A 599 10.68 27.59 -32.23
C ILE A 599 9.24 27.33 -31.76
N PRO A 600 8.22 28.00 -32.32
CA PRO A 600 6.84 27.81 -31.87
C PRO A 600 6.35 26.38 -32.10
N TYR A 601 5.82 25.73 -31.07
CA TYR A 601 5.29 24.37 -31.18
C TYR A 601 4.06 24.13 -30.31
N THR A 602 3.28 23.14 -30.72
CA THR A 602 2.17 22.55 -29.95
C THR A 602 2.44 21.05 -29.82
N LEU A 603 2.47 20.55 -28.58
CA LEU A 603 2.60 19.12 -28.30
C LEU A 603 1.25 18.40 -28.48
N THR A 604 1.25 17.26 -29.16
CA THR A 604 0.05 16.42 -29.34
C THR A 604 0.42 14.94 -29.46
N SER A 605 -0.57 14.06 -29.57
CA SER A 605 -0.41 12.61 -29.67
C SER A 605 -0.68 12.07 -31.08
N ARG A 606 -0.15 10.87 -31.38
CA ARG A 606 -0.43 10.19 -32.67
C ARG A 606 -1.93 10.00 -32.94
N PRO A 607 -2.76 9.53 -31.99
CA PRO A 607 -4.19 9.35 -32.24
C PRO A 607 -4.91 10.65 -32.62
N GLU A 608 -4.58 11.76 -31.95
CA GLU A 608 -5.18 13.08 -32.23
C GLU A 608 -4.83 13.55 -33.64
N VAL A 609 -3.55 13.46 -34.03
CA VAL A 609 -3.11 13.84 -35.37
C VAL A 609 -3.76 12.98 -36.45
N LEU A 610 -3.86 11.66 -36.23
CA LEU A 610 -4.54 10.76 -37.16
C LEU A 610 -6.04 11.07 -37.25
N ASP A 611 -6.68 11.47 -36.16
CA ASP A 611 -8.08 11.90 -36.18
C ASP A 611 -8.29 13.20 -36.96
N ILE A 612 -7.43 14.20 -36.71
CA ILE A 612 -7.40 15.45 -37.47
C ILE A 612 -7.20 15.15 -38.96
N SER A 613 -6.22 14.31 -39.29
CA SER A 613 -5.89 13.94 -40.67
C SER A 613 -7.08 13.25 -41.37
N ARG A 614 -7.73 12.28 -40.70
CA ARG A 614 -8.93 11.62 -41.23
C ARG A 614 -10.06 12.61 -41.51
N LYS A 615 -10.29 13.58 -40.61
CA LYS A 615 -11.33 14.60 -40.76
C LYS A 615 -11.03 15.51 -41.95
N PHE A 616 -9.81 16.03 -42.07
CA PHE A 616 -9.42 16.91 -43.19
C PHE A 616 -9.43 16.20 -44.54
N ASN A 617 -8.90 14.97 -44.61
CA ASN A 617 -8.91 14.16 -45.83
C ASN A 617 -10.34 13.88 -46.32
N LYS A 618 -11.32 13.69 -45.41
CA LYS A 618 -12.73 13.48 -45.77
C LYS A 618 -13.33 14.67 -46.54
N PHE A 619 -12.86 15.88 -46.28
CA PHE A 619 -13.33 17.11 -46.94
C PHE A 619 -12.40 17.59 -48.06
N GLY A 620 -11.36 16.81 -48.42
CA GLY A 620 -10.37 17.18 -49.44
C GLY A 620 -9.49 18.38 -49.06
N GLY A 621 -9.50 18.79 -47.79
CA GLY A 621 -8.72 19.91 -47.28
C GLY A 621 -7.29 19.50 -46.92
N ARG A 622 -6.38 20.48 -46.90
CA ARG A 622 -5.00 20.32 -46.40
C ARG A 622 -4.72 21.35 -45.32
N ILE A 623 -3.84 20.97 -44.42
CA ILE A 623 -3.36 21.79 -43.32
C ILE A 623 -2.07 22.46 -43.80
N ASP A 624 -2.15 23.77 -44.05
CA ASP A 624 -1.00 24.58 -44.47
C ASP A 624 -0.45 25.46 -43.33
N ASP A 625 -1.29 25.83 -42.36
CA ASP A 625 -0.91 26.71 -41.25
C ASP A 625 -0.05 26.04 -40.17
N LEU A 626 0.07 24.70 -40.19
CA LEU A 626 0.83 23.90 -39.24
C LEU A 626 1.80 22.97 -39.96
N VAL A 627 2.93 22.69 -39.32
CA VAL A 627 3.95 21.75 -39.81
C VAL A 627 3.93 20.50 -38.95
N LEU A 628 3.61 19.34 -39.54
CA LEU A 628 3.65 18.07 -38.81
C LEU A 628 5.10 17.76 -38.43
N THR A 629 5.39 17.59 -37.15
CA THR A 629 6.76 17.32 -36.67
C THR A 629 6.80 16.01 -35.89
N SER A 630 7.40 14.97 -36.50
CA SER A 630 7.56 13.65 -35.87
C SER A 630 8.84 13.62 -35.02
N GLY A 631 8.73 13.12 -33.79
CA GLY A 631 9.87 12.92 -32.90
C GLY A 631 10.90 11.93 -33.44
N GLY A 632 12.15 12.17 -33.05
CA GLY A 632 13.31 11.37 -33.48
C GLY A 632 13.37 9.98 -32.83
N GLY A 633 14.41 9.22 -33.16
CA GLY A 633 14.62 7.89 -32.61
C GLY A 633 15.12 6.84 -33.61
N GLY A 634 14.78 5.58 -33.37
CA GLY A 634 15.30 4.43 -34.12
C GLY A 634 14.25 3.59 -34.86
N PHE A 635 12.97 3.98 -34.82
CA PHE A 635 11.86 3.16 -35.34
C PHE A 635 11.46 3.49 -36.81
N TRP A 636 12.44 3.48 -37.72
CA TRP A 636 12.29 3.68 -39.19
C TRP A 636 13.05 2.60 -39.98
N ARG A 637 12.74 1.34 -39.67
CA ARG A 637 13.47 0.20 -40.24
C ARG A 637 12.98 -0.20 -41.63
N ASN A 638 11.66 -0.20 -41.78
CA ASN A 638 10.96 -0.62 -42.97
C ASN A 638 9.62 0.15 -43.05
N PRO A 639 8.89 0.08 -44.17
CA PRO A 639 7.63 0.80 -44.34
C PRO A 639 6.51 0.45 -43.34
N ASN A 640 6.66 -0.64 -42.58
CA ASN A 640 5.71 -1.08 -41.54
C ASN A 640 6.16 -0.68 -40.12
N SER A 641 7.29 0.04 -39.99
CA SER A 641 7.74 0.54 -38.69
C SER A 641 6.79 1.64 -38.19
N GLY A 642 6.48 1.63 -36.89
CA GLY A 642 5.41 2.48 -36.36
C GLY A 642 5.57 3.98 -36.63
N ASN A 643 6.80 4.52 -36.59
CA ASN A 643 7.01 5.94 -36.92
C ASN A 643 6.86 6.21 -38.42
N TYR A 644 7.39 5.33 -39.28
CA TYR A 644 7.20 5.43 -40.73
C TYR A 644 5.71 5.40 -41.10
N SER A 645 4.97 4.41 -40.59
CA SER A 645 3.55 4.23 -40.90
C SER A 645 2.70 5.38 -40.36
N PHE A 646 3.03 5.89 -39.17
CA PHE A 646 2.41 7.11 -38.63
C PHE A 646 2.65 8.31 -39.55
N VAL A 647 3.91 8.61 -39.88
CA VAL A 647 4.25 9.76 -40.74
C VAL A 647 3.55 9.63 -42.08
N LYS A 648 3.65 8.47 -42.76
CA LYS A 648 2.95 8.22 -44.03
C LYS A 648 1.45 8.46 -43.97
N SER A 649 0.81 8.09 -42.86
CA SER A 649 -0.64 8.23 -42.71
C SER A 649 -1.03 9.68 -42.44
N ALA A 650 -0.33 10.34 -41.53
CA ALA A 650 -0.61 11.70 -41.09
C ALA A 650 -0.24 12.75 -42.16
N SER A 651 0.92 12.60 -42.80
CA SER A 651 1.48 13.60 -43.72
C SER A 651 0.59 13.85 -44.95
N SER A 652 -0.31 12.93 -45.30
CA SER A 652 -1.28 13.11 -46.39
C SER A 652 -2.16 14.35 -46.25
N SER A 653 -2.38 14.81 -45.01
CA SER A 653 -3.21 15.99 -44.72
C SER A 653 -2.40 17.27 -44.50
N PHE A 654 -1.07 17.22 -44.50
CA PHE A 654 -0.20 18.36 -44.22
C PHE A 654 0.61 18.75 -45.45
N THR A 655 0.83 20.05 -45.66
CA THR A 655 1.68 20.51 -46.77
C THR A 655 3.17 20.39 -46.46
N LYS A 656 3.56 20.44 -45.19
CA LYS A 656 4.95 20.35 -44.72
C LYS A 656 5.06 19.37 -43.54
N THR A 657 6.07 18.51 -43.60
CA THR A 657 6.39 17.53 -42.54
C THR A 657 7.87 17.54 -42.20
N ILE A 658 8.20 17.62 -40.91
CA ILE A 658 9.56 17.50 -40.38
C ILE A 658 9.69 16.15 -39.67
N VAL A 659 10.77 15.42 -39.95
CA VAL A 659 11.17 14.24 -39.19
C VAL A 659 12.45 14.59 -38.43
N MET A 660 12.31 14.71 -37.11
CA MET A 660 13.40 15.01 -36.18
C MET A 660 14.48 13.91 -36.22
N PRO A 661 15.72 14.16 -35.71
CA PRO A 661 16.86 13.26 -35.87
C PRO A 661 16.55 11.78 -35.62
N HIS A 662 16.60 10.99 -36.69
CA HIS A 662 16.23 9.58 -36.70
C HIS A 662 17.31 8.72 -37.37
N THR A 663 17.36 7.43 -37.05
CA THR A 663 18.17 6.49 -37.84
C THR A 663 17.30 5.82 -38.90
N PHE A 664 17.59 6.10 -40.18
CA PHE A 664 16.84 5.62 -41.33
C PHE A 664 17.44 4.34 -41.91
N GLU A 665 16.65 3.26 -42.00
CA GLU A 665 16.98 2.09 -42.83
C GLU A 665 16.01 1.96 -44.01
N ALA A 666 14.76 2.43 -43.85
CA ALA A 666 13.83 2.62 -44.96
C ALA A 666 14.05 3.98 -45.65
N GLY A 667 13.74 4.04 -46.95
CA GLY A 667 13.78 5.28 -47.74
C GLY A 667 12.75 6.33 -47.30
N PRO A 668 12.65 7.46 -48.02
CA PRO A 668 11.70 8.52 -47.71
C PRO A 668 10.25 8.05 -47.87
N VAL A 669 9.34 8.73 -47.17
CA VAL A 669 7.90 8.45 -47.27
C VAL A 669 7.41 8.90 -48.65
N ASN A 670 6.81 7.98 -49.40
CA ASN A 670 6.22 8.28 -50.70
C ASN A 670 4.71 8.60 -50.56
N ILE A 671 4.35 9.86 -50.83
CA ILE A 671 2.98 10.37 -50.90
C ILE A 671 2.85 11.32 -52.10
N ASP A 672 1.64 11.47 -52.64
CA ASP A 672 1.39 12.24 -53.86
C ASP A 672 1.69 13.75 -53.72
N HIS A 673 1.67 14.27 -52.49
CA HIS A 673 1.84 15.69 -52.20
C HIS A 673 2.42 15.90 -50.79
N GLY A 674 3.14 17.01 -50.60
CA GLY A 674 3.69 17.41 -49.30
C GLY A 674 5.23 17.45 -49.32
N GLU A 675 5.80 18.46 -48.69
CA GLU A 675 7.24 18.64 -48.57
C GLU A 675 7.75 18.01 -47.27
N PHE A 676 8.94 17.43 -47.32
CA PHE A 676 9.59 16.80 -46.17
C PHE A 676 10.95 17.42 -45.87
N LEU A 677 11.21 17.61 -44.58
CA LEU A 677 12.54 17.87 -44.05
C LEU A 677 12.96 16.70 -43.15
N TYR A 678 13.99 15.97 -43.58
CA TYR A 678 14.51 14.82 -42.84
C TYR A 678 15.80 15.19 -42.11
N HIS A 679 15.86 14.88 -40.82
CA HIS A 679 17.08 14.93 -40.01
C HIS A 679 17.51 13.52 -39.63
N SER A 680 18.78 13.20 -39.89
CA SER A 680 19.43 11.95 -39.50
C SER A 680 20.26 12.16 -38.24
N ARG A 681 20.26 11.18 -37.33
CA ARG A 681 21.11 11.20 -36.12
C ARG A 681 22.47 10.49 -36.28
N ASP A 682 22.78 10.10 -37.51
CA ASP A 682 24.03 9.45 -37.90
C ASP A 682 24.40 9.84 -39.34
N SER A 683 25.70 9.80 -39.63
CA SER A 683 26.28 10.20 -40.91
C SER A 683 26.60 9.03 -41.85
N SER A 684 26.16 7.80 -41.51
CA SER A 684 26.49 6.59 -42.25
C SER A 684 25.24 5.85 -42.72
N LEU A 685 24.66 4.99 -41.89
CA LEU A 685 23.52 4.14 -42.21
C LEU A 685 22.35 4.95 -42.81
N SER A 686 22.00 6.06 -42.17
CA SER A 686 20.88 6.91 -42.59
C SER A 686 21.08 7.55 -43.97
N LYS A 687 22.32 7.84 -44.35
CA LYS A 687 22.66 8.46 -45.65
C LYS A 687 22.54 7.50 -46.81
N ILE A 688 22.53 6.20 -46.55
CA ILE A 688 22.28 5.18 -47.57
C ILE A 688 20.79 5.21 -47.96
N SER A 689 19.90 5.33 -46.97
CA SER A 689 18.45 5.26 -47.19
C SER A 689 17.82 6.60 -47.57
N ILE A 690 18.30 7.71 -47.00
CA ILE A 690 17.84 9.08 -47.30
C ILE A 690 19.07 10.01 -47.42
N PRO A 691 19.78 9.99 -48.58
CA PRO A 691 21.00 10.77 -48.79
C PRO A 691 20.84 12.29 -48.56
N GLU A 692 19.66 12.82 -48.85
CA GLU A 692 19.28 14.23 -48.74
C GLU A 692 18.94 14.69 -47.32
N SER A 693 18.81 13.76 -46.36
CA SER A 693 18.60 14.14 -44.96
C SER A 693 19.75 15.04 -44.48
N SER A 694 19.50 16.02 -43.64
CA SER A 694 20.58 16.72 -42.92
C SER A 694 21.02 15.87 -41.72
N THR A 695 22.18 16.16 -41.12
CA THR A 695 22.69 15.39 -39.96
C THR A 695 22.75 16.28 -38.73
N CYS A 696 22.36 15.71 -37.60
CA CYS A 696 22.44 16.33 -36.28
C CYS A 696 22.73 15.25 -35.22
N HIS A 697 23.11 15.63 -34.02
CA HIS A 697 23.17 14.70 -32.89
C HIS A 697 21.78 14.16 -32.53
N ASP A 698 21.75 13.01 -31.83
CA ASP A 698 20.52 12.53 -31.20
C ASP A 698 20.00 13.56 -30.19
N MET A 699 18.67 13.76 -30.15
CA MET A 699 18.06 14.78 -29.29
C MET A 699 18.34 14.58 -27.81
N ALA A 700 18.66 13.35 -27.36
CA ALA A 700 19.08 13.10 -25.98
C ALA A 700 20.34 13.89 -25.60
N PHE A 701 21.25 14.19 -26.55
CA PHE A 701 22.43 15.01 -26.28
C PHE A 701 22.11 16.50 -26.06
N PHE A 702 20.89 16.93 -26.36
CA PHE A 702 20.46 18.29 -26.04
C PHE A 702 20.04 18.42 -24.58
N LEU A 703 19.93 17.34 -23.81
CA LEU A 703 19.40 17.36 -22.45
C LEU A 703 20.26 18.16 -21.47
N GLN A 704 19.59 18.97 -20.66
CA GLN A 704 20.16 19.64 -19.49
C GLN A 704 19.34 19.24 -18.26
N LEU A 705 20.05 18.84 -17.20
CA LEU A 705 19.49 18.59 -15.87
C LEU A 705 20.22 19.45 -14.82
N PRO A 706 19.55 19.77 -13.68
CA PRO A 706 20.22 20.29 -12.49
C PRO A 706 21.35 19.36 -12.02
N ALA A 707 22.30 19.90 -11.24
CA ALA A 707 23.41 19.11 -10.72
C ALA A 707 22.90 17.89 -9.92
N LEU A 708 23.33 16.70 -10.32
CA LEU A 708 22.99 15.46 -9.64
C LEU A 708 23.94 15.25 -8.45
N ILE A 709 23.38 15.01 -7.26
CA ILE A 709 24.08 15.20 -5.97
C ILE A 709 24.82 13.93 -5.49
N SER A 710 24.56 12.77 -6.10
CA SER A 710 25.00 11.47 -5.57
C SER A 710 26.36 11.03 -6.11
N ALA A 711 27.26 10.60 -5.23
CA ALA A 711 28.47 9.88 -5.62
C ALA A 711 28.12 8.44 -6.03
N PRO A 712 28.87 7.82 -6.98
CA PRO A 712 28.67 6.42 -7.33
C PRO A 712 28.84 5.51 -6.11
N THR A 713 27.91 4.59 -5.91
CA THR A 713 27.90 3.63 -4.80
C THR A 713 28.47 2.26 -5.22
N SER A 714 28.56 2.01 -6.53
CA SER A 714 28.95 0.73 -7.13
C SER A 714 30.02 0.89 -8.23
N LYS A 715 30.85 -0.14 -8.41
CA LYS A 715 31.96 -0.12 -9.39
C LYS A 715 31.50 -0.29 -10.85
N SER A 716 30.50 -1.12 -11.12
CA SER A 716 30.03 -1.43 -12.48
C SER A 716 28.55 -1.78 -12.51
N GLY A 717 27.81 -1.33 -13.53
CA GLY A 717 26.42 -1.66 -13.80
C GLY A 717 26.27 -2.26 -15.20
N THR A 718 25.50 -3.33 -15.34
CA THR A 718 25.27 -4.02 -16.62
C THR A 718 23.81 -3.82 -17.04
N PHE A 719 23.60 -3.21 -18.20
CA PHE A 719 22.28 -2.83 -18.70
C PHE A 719 22.04 -3.32 -20.12
N LEU A 720 21.49 -4.53 -20.26
CA LEU A 720 21.37 -5.22 -21.55
C LEU A 720 19.92 -5.37 -21.98
N ARG A 721 19.66 -5.42 -23.29
CA ARG A 721 18.34 -5.63 -23.87
C ARG A 721 17.73 -6.95 -23.42
N ALA A 722 16.43 -6.92 -23.13
CA ALA A 722 15.60 -8.11 -22.95
C ALA A 722 14.70 -8.40 -24.18
N ASP A 723 14.66 -7.48 -25.15
CA ASP A 723 13.82 -7.58 -26.35
C ASP A 723 14.46 -8.43 -27.49
N PRO A 724 13.70 -8.81 -28.54
CA PRO A 724 14.23 -9.61 -29.66
C PRO A 724 15.38 -8.95 -30.46
N GLU A 725 15.68 -7.67 -30.23
CA GLU A 725 16.86 -7.02 -30.84
C GLU A 725 18.15 -7.28 -30.05
N ARG A 726 18.06 -8.01 -28.93
CA ARG A 726 19.20 -8.51 -28.16
C ARG A 726 20.06 -9.43 -29.04
N HIS A 727 21.37 -9.25 -28.95
CA HIS A 727 22.33 -10.12 -29.63
C HIS A 727 22.46 -11.48 -28.91
N PRO A 728 22.57 -12.62 -29.62
CA PRO A 728 22.66 -13.95 -28.99
C PRO A 728 23.82 -14.10 -27.99
N ALA A 729 24.96 -13.46 -28.27
CA ALA A 729 26.15 -13.49 -27.41
C ALA A 729 26.02 -12.63 -26.13
N ALA A 730 24.93 -11.87 -25.98
CA ALA A 730 24.73 -11.01 -24.81
C ALA A 730 24.58 -11.76 -23.48
N HIS A 731 24.39 -13.09 -23.51
CA HIS A 731 24.43 -13.92 -22.30
C HIS A 731 25.84 -14.09 -21.73
N ALA A 732 26.89 -13.98 -22.55
CA ALA A 732 28.28 -14.17 -22.12
C ALA A 732 28.85 -12.96 -21.37
N VAL A 733 28.24 -11.78 -21.52
CA VAL A 733 28.71 -10.52 -20.91
C VAL A 733 28.16 -10.31 -19.49
N GLY A 734 27.11 -11.05 -19.10
CA GLY A 734 26.59 -11.09 -17.72
C GLY A 734 25.06 -11.01 -17.62
N THR A 735 24.54 -11.17 -16.40
CA THR A 735 23.13 -10.92 -16.07
C THR A 735 22.95 -9.46 -15.66
N GLY A 736 22.47 -8.64 -16.59
CA GLY A 736 22.15 -7.22 -16.38
C GLY A 736 20.65 -6.92 -16.50
N TYR A 737 20.26 -5.68 -16.21
CA TYR A 737 18.87 -5.22 -16.29
C TYR A 737 18.60 -4.42 -17.55
N ASP A 738 17.43 -4.56 -18.16
CA ASP A 738 17.06 -3.69 -19.27
C ASP A 738 16.51 -2.36 -18.76
N LEU A 739 17.39 -1.44 -18.37
CA LEU A 739 16.98 -0.12 -17.84
C LEU A 739 16.06 0.62 -18.81
N SER A 740 16.26 0.47 -20.12
CA SER A 740 15.41 1.17 -21.08
C SER A 740 13.97 0.68 -21.06
N SER A 741 13.69 -0.58 -20.70
CA SER A 741 12.33 -1.12 -20.63
C SER A 741 11.57 -0.75 -19.36
N MET A 742 12.23 -0.15 -18.35
CA MET A 742 11.59 0.29 -17.10
C MET A 742 10.76 1.58 -17.27
N GLY A 743 10.85 2.24 -18.43
CA GLY A 743 10.08 3.44 -18.72
C GLY A 743 9.55 3.44 -20.15
N ASN A 744 8.71 4.43 -20.45
CA ASN A 744 8.18 4.70 -21.79
C ASN A 744 8.54 6.12 -22.23
N HIS A 745 8.25 6.45 -23.48
CA HIS A 745 8.53 7.76 -24.11
C HIS A 745 7.99 9.01 -23.37
N LEU A 746 7.10 8.87 -22.38
CA LEU A 746 6.57 9.97 -21.57
C LEU A 746 7.12 9.96 -20.12
N SER A 747 7.92 8.97 -19.74
CA SER A 747 8.49 8.84 -18.41
C SER A 747 9.39 10.02 -18.04
N ALA A 748 9.45 10.35 -16.74
CA ALA A 748 10.41 11.32 -16.22
C ALA A 748 11.84 10.84 -16.47
N ILE A 749 12.75 11.75 -16.84
CA ILE A 749 14.12 11.38 -17.25
C ILE A 749 15.13 11.41 -16.08
N THR A 750 14.85 12.16 -15.02
CA THR A 750 15.78 12.28 -13.87
C THR A 750 16.11 10.94 -13.21
N PRO A 751 15.14 10.02 -12.97
CA PRO A 751 15.46 8.73 -12.35
C PRO A 751 16.38 7.86 -13.21
N PHE A 752 16.28 7.96 -14.54
CA PHE A 752 17.18 7.27 -15.47
C PHE A 752 18.65 7.62 -15.19
N PHE A 753 18.94 8.93 -15.06
CA PHE A 753 20.30 9.40 -14.77
C PHE A 753 20.72 9.11 -13.33
N GLN A 754 19.80 9.15 -12.36
CA GLN A 754 20.10 8.81 -10.96
C GLN A 754 20.50 7.35 -10.80
N ILE A 755 19.85 6.43 -11.52
CA ILE A 755 20.23 5.00 -11.54
C ILE A 755 21.63 4.85 -12.13
N LEU A 756 21.89 5.45 -13.30
CA LEU A 756 23.20 5.34 -13.95
C LEU A 756 24.33 5.97 -13.12
N GLN A 757 24.05 7.06 -12.40
CA GLN A 757 25.03 7.75 -11.54
C GLN A 757 25.55 6.87 -10.39
N GLN A 758 24.82 5.81 -10.02
CA GLN A 758 25.29 4.86 -8.99
C GLN A 758 26.52 4.05 -9.43
N PHE A 759 26.85 4.03 -10.72
CA PHE A 759 27.88 3.15 -11.29
C PHE A 759 29.02 3.94 -11.93
N SER A 760 30.26 3.62 -11.57
CA SER A 760 31.45 4.22 -12.22
C SER A 760 31.76 3.66 -13.61
N HIS A 761 31.26 2.46 -13.91
CA HIS A 761 31.42 1.77 -15.20
C HIS A 761 30.07 1.21 -15.66
N ILE A 762 29.69 1.42 -16.91
CA ILE A 762 28.41 1.03 -17.49
C ILE A 762 28.68 0.09 -18.67
N VAL A 763 28.09 -1.10 -18.64
CA VAL A 763 28.17 -2.08 -19.72
C VAL A 763 26.78 -2.19 -20.34
N THR A 764 26.61 -1.90 -21.63
CA THR A 764 25.27 -1.84 -22.23
C THR A 764 25.24 -2.12 -23.73
N ASP A 765 24.12 -2.63 -24.24
CA ASP A 765 23.78 -2.69 -25.68
C ASP A 765 22.57 -1.78 -26.01
N ARG A 766 22.17 -0.92 -25.06
CA ARG A 766 21.14 0.12 -25.20
C ARG A 766 21.79 1.46 -25.48
N MET A 767 21.56 1.99 -26.68
CA MET A 767 22.14 3.27 -27.14
C MET A 767 21.92 4.44 -26.16
N HIS A 768 20.69 4.63 -25.67
CA HIS A 768 20.40 5.75 -24.76
C HIS A 768 20.95 5.55 -23.34
N VAL A 769 21.20 4.31 -22.92
CA VAL A 769 21.95 4.04 -21.68
C VAL A 769 23.42 4.46 -21.87
N ALA A 770 24.00 4.17 -23.03
CA ALA A 770 25.35 4.63 -23.34
C ALA A 770 25.45 6.15 -23.43
N ILE A 771 24.48 6.82 -24.06
CA ILE A 771 24.39 8.29 -24.09
C ILE A 771 24.30 8.85 -22.66
N GLY A 772 23.39 8.32 -21.83
CA GLY A 772 23.22 8.77 -20.45
C GLY A 772 24.48 8.59 -19.60
N GLY A 773 25.13 7.42 -19.70
CA GLY A 773 26.40 7.15 -19.04
C GLY A 773 27.55 8.06 -19.50
N ALA A 774 27.61 8.36 -20.80
CA ALA A 774 28.60 9.25 -21.39
C ALA A 774 28.44 10.69 -20.86
N MET A 775 27.19 11.21 -20.85
CA MET A 775 26.86 12.54 -20.34
C MET A 775 27.10 12.70 -18.83
N LEU A 776 27.05 11.60 -18.06
CA LEU A 776 27.46 11.59 -16.65
C LEU A 776 28.98 11.55 -16.46
N GLY A 777 29.75 11.31 -17.51
CA GLY A 777 31.21 11.14 -17.45
C GLY A 777 31.67 9.76 -16.98
N GLY A 778 30.77 8.76 -16.96
CA GLY A 778 31.07 7.35 -16.61
C GLY A 778 31.88 6.63 -17.66
N THR A 779 32.66 5.62 -17.29
CA THR A 779 33.25 4.73 -18.30
C THR A 779 32.12 3.89 -18.89
N VAL A 780 32.03 3.76 -20.22
CA VAL A 780 30.95 3.03 -20.88
C VAL A 780 31.51 2.03 -21.89
N ASP A 781 31.19 0.75 -21.72
CA ASP A 781 31.37 -0.29 -22.72
C ASP A 781 30.04 -0.49 -23.46
N LEU A 782 29.95 0.06 -24.67
CA LEU A 782 28.79 -0.10 -25.56
C LEU A 782 28.99 -1.31 -26.46
N TYR A 783 28.01 -2.21 -26.52
CA TYR A 783 27.98 -3.34 -27.44
C TYR A 783 26.95 -3.09 -28.55
N PRO A 784 27.21 -3.53 -29.80
CA PRO A 784 26.27 -3.35 -30.90
C PRO A 784 25.03 -4.24 -30.70
N GLY A 785 23.84 -3.75 -31.07
CA GLY A 785 22.65 -4.60 -31.18
C GLY A 785 22.63 -5.42 -32.48
N ASN A 786 21.52 -6.11 -32.76
CA ASN A 786 21.32 -6.82 -34.03
C ASN A 786 21.25 -5.90 -35.26
N TYR A 787 21.17 -4.58 -35.06
CA TYR A 787 21.07 -3.57 -36.11
C TYR A 787 22.18 -2.53 -35.91
N GLY A 788 22.83 -2.10 -37.00
CA GLY A 788 23.98 -1.17 -36.99
C GLY A 788 23.73 0.26 -36.48
N LYS A 789 22.54 0.54 -35.92
CA LYS A 789 22.13 1.87 -35.44
C LYS A 789 22.99 2.39 -34.28
N ALA A 790 23.32 1.51 -33.34
CA ALA A 790 24.12 1.91 -32.17
C ALA A 790 25.56 2.25 -32.61
N GLU A 791 26.10 1.50 -33.57
CA GLU A 791 27.41 1.74 -34.15
C GLU A 791 27.44 3.06 -34.96
N SER A 792 26.42 3.31 -35.80
CA SER A 792 26.37 4.54 -36.60
C SER A 792 26.28 5.80 -35.73
N VAL A 793 25.47 5.78 -34.66
CA VAL A 793 25.39 6.87 -33.68
C VAL A 793 26.69 6.98 -32.86
N PHE A 794 27.32 5.86 -32.50
CA PHE A 794 28.60 5.87 -31.81
C PHE A 794 29.68 6.58 -32.63
N LEU A 795 29.83 6.20 -33.91
CA LEU A 795 30.82 6.78 -34.81
C LEU A 795 30.58 8.27 -35.06
N HIS A 796 29.32 8.71 -35.07
CA HIS A 796 28.97 10.10 -35.35
C HIS A 796 29.04 11.01 -34.11
N SER A 797 28.51 10.57 -32.96
CA SER A 797 28.29 11.44 -31.79
C SER A 797 29.09 11.06 -30.54
N LEU A 798 29.45 9.79 -30.35
CA LEU A 798 30.09 9.34 -29.10
C LEU A 798 31.62 9.28 -29.20
N ARG A 799 32.17 8.74 -30.29
CA ARG A 799 33.60 8.40 -30.42
C ARG A 799 34.52 9.60 -30.14
N ASP A 800 34.22 10.75 -30.73
CA ASP A 800 35.11 11.91 -30.71
C ASP A 800 34.74 12.88 -29.56
N ASN A 801 33.51 12.84 -29.06
CA ASN A 801 33.02 13.72 -27.99
C ASN A 801 33.13 13.12 -26.58
N TYR A 802 33.14 11.80 -26.46
CA TYR A 802 33.16 11.08 -25.18
C TYR A 802 34.21 9.96 -25.19
N PRO A 803 35.50 10.27 -24.91
CA PRO A 803 36.61 9.31 -24.99
C PRO A 803 36.51 8.16 -23.97
N ASN A 804 35.63 8.30 -22.99
CA ASN A 804 35.28 7.31 -21.97
C ASN A 804 34.28 6.24 -22.47
N VAL A 805 33.81 6.32 -23.71
CA VAL A 805 32.90 5.36 -24.33
C VAL A 805 33.67 4.50 -25.32
N THR A 806 33.64 3.17 -25.13
CA THR A 806 34.28 2.20 -26.03
C THR A 806 33.23 1.31 -26.67
N LEU A 807 33.21 1.23 -28.00
CA LEU A 807 32.44 0.22 -28.72
C LEU A 807 33.18 -1.13 -28.64
N ARG A 808 32.54 -2.13 -28.05
CA ARG A 808 33.04 -3.49 -27.88
C ARG A 808 32.41 -4.43 -28.89
N ASN A 809 33.14 -5.48 -29.25
CA ASN A 809 32.61 -6.57 -30.06
C ASN A 809 32.07 -7.68 -29.15
N TRP A 810 30.98 -8.33 -29.57
CA TRP A 810 30.58 -9.59 -28.98
C TRP A 810 31.68 -10.62 -29.20
N GLN A 811 32.09 -11.31 -28.12
CA GLN A 811 33.06 -12.41 -28.18
C GLN A 811 32.37 -13.75 -28.47
#